data_AF-A0A956GCW1-F1
#
_entry.id   AF-A0A956GCW1-F1
#
_cell.length_a   1.000
_cell.length_b   1.000
_cell.length_c   1.000
_cell.angle_alpha   90.00
_cell.angle_beta   90.00
_cell.angle_gamma   90.00
#
_symmetry.space_group_name_H-M   'P 1'
#
loop_
_entity.id
_entity.type
_entity.pdbx_description
1 polymer ?
#
loop_
_entity_poly.entity_id
_entity_poly.type
_entity_poly.pdbx_seq_one_letter_code
_entity_poly.pdbx_strand_id
1 'polypeptide(L)'
;MRLLSLATFAVVLVALCACEESGTPRDGAGEGAADARVDLSADSTRDGPKDAKPDLLGDLPPFEASADVLTSDAALSPGTALYAVAGNNTDEIGLRTVSIDGSGVPQSVAGFSGLVDFDALDLSQLKLYLDVDPTRANVHPDSPLAGIRLPGGLGDLFYFHRKLTGTSGLLHVASDGKLSVLLEVFGLYQDVIKSRIGLSRDGKLGLAVEAQGKLHAFRTDGSTFSNGKASLQLSLPSELTTVVDRSLTIAGSYALVVAAGDTGARKLLRGPLDGSSAMAVVSLPQSDGADPTYVSDALAVSADDGTVAFSAGKSSSAADVYVVRVASGSATNVSRLPAQIAPRGPQLGFFSALLALSPDGSRVAYVARGGSDELAVVDTSGSASIVNVTSDARFDAGVGSVLNLLWVSNDDLLFMAGVTSTQLDLYRFDAKAAQVQSVTKRGGSSAPFNGFGELSARGIWRSPNGKWLYLIGYETIAAESLFYGVELATFTAKLVQQVGGVDTSSGSFRPCPSDSTMYYVGIPDANLDQEEVYRFDQDTASTPTRLTAFSSPTRGRWRSEDLTLDASCSTLIFSGGGNLNLRTFFRLAVAPAGPAQQLTAVPRYFDDVMAFSPDGASAVFASGGASDTSTLRAIPLAGGPPTVLDPVAGFVRILRVY
;
A
#
# COMPACT_ATOMS: atom_id res chain seq x y z
N MET A 1 24.61 -60.80 -32.79
CA MET A 1 24.91 -59.37 -32.50
C MET A 1 23.60 -58.58 -32.59
N ARG A 2 23.42 -57.57 -31.73
CA ARG A 2 22.18 -56.78 -31.50
C ARG A 2 20.99 -57.59 -30.96
N LEU A 3 20.16 -56.94 -30.14
CA LEU A 3 19.12 -57.51 -29.27
C LEU A 3 18.03 -56.45 -28.97
N LEU A 4 16.75 -56.88 -28.78
CA LEU A 4 15.63 -56.35 -27.95
C LEU A 4 15.39 -54.82 -27.77
N SER A 5 14.20 -54.19 -27.66
CA SER A 5 12.74 -54.50 -27.70
C SER A 5 11.95 -53.36 -26.97
N LEU A 6 10.61 -53.23 -27.16
CA LEU A 6 9.61 -52.42 -26.39
C LEU A 6 9.68 -50.87 -26.57
N ALA A 7 8.66 -49.98 -26.40
CA ALA A 7 7.23 -49.93 -25.92
C ALA A 7 7.01 -49.12 -24.60
N THR A 8 5.84 -48.56 -24.19
CA THR A 8 4.41 -48.84 -24.52
C THR A 8 3.42 -47.68 -24.15
N PHE A 9 2.45 -47.32 -25.03
CA PHE A 9 1.13 -46.65 -24.75
C PHE A 9 1.10 -45.20 -24.16
N ALA A 10 -0.02 -44.43 -24.09
CA ALA A 10 -1.47 -44.65 -24.37
C ALA A 10 -2.19 -43.39 -24.94
N VAL A 11 -3.42 -43.56 -25.47
CA VAL A 11 -4.42 -42.49 -25.76
C VAL A 11 -5.81 -42.99 -25.33
N VAL A 12 -6.68 -42.12 -24.81
CA VAL A 12 -8.08 -42.44 -24.47
C VAL A 12 -9.01 -41.29 -24.90
N LEU A 13 -10.17 -41.63 -25.47
CA LEU A 13 -11.21 -40.71 -25.91
C LEU A 13 -12.58 -41.38 -25.71
N VAL A 14 -13.48 -40.77 -24.95
CA VAL A 14 -14.86 -41.25 -24.71
C VAL A 14 -15.81 -40.05 -24.67
N ALA A 15 -16.97 -40.20 -25.30
CA ALA A 15 -18.12 -39.31 -25.21
C ALA A 15 -19.36 -40.10 -24.75
N LEU A 16 -20.39 -39.41 -24.25
CA LEU A 16 -21.77 -39.83 -23.84
C LEU A 16 -22.18 -38.90 -22.66
N CYS A 17 -23.45 -38.59 -22.38
CA CYS A 17 -24.67 -38.52 -23.18
C CYS A 17 -25.69 -37.61 -22.44
N ALA A 18 -26.83 -37.27 -23.04
CA ALA A 18 -27.94 -36.61 -22.36
C ALA A 18 -29.10 -37.58 -22.10
N CYS A 19 -29.79 -37.41 -20.97
CA CYS A 19 -31.15 -37.91 -20.70
C CYS A 19 -31.86 -36.97 -19.72
N GLU A 20 -33.13 -36.70 -19.97
CA GLU A 20 -34.08 -36.18 -18.97
C GLU A 20 -34.69 -37.36 -18.19
N GLU A 21 -35.22 -37.14 -16.98
CA GLU A 21 -36.49 -37.75 -16.58
C GLU A 21 -37.16 -36.99 -15.41
N SER A 22 -38.47 -37.15 -15.27
CA SER A 22 -39.35 -36.37 -14.38
C SER A 22 -39.92 -37.18 -13.22
N GLY A 23 -40.02 -36.59 -12.02
CA GLY A 23 -40.66 -37.23 -10.86
C GLY A 23 -41.28 -36.24 -9.86
N THR A 24 -42.59 -36.35 -9.64
CA THR A 24 -43.39 -35.56 -8.68
C THR A 24 -43.47 -36.21 -7.29
N PRO A 25 -43.88 -35.49 -6.21
CA PRO A 25 -43.48 -35.82 -4.84
C PRO A 25 -44.35 -36.89 -4.13
N ARG A 26 -43.91 -37.28 -2.92
CA ARG A 26 -44.69 -38.02 -1.93
C ARG A 26 -44.51 -37.44 -0.52
N ASP A 27 -45.61 -37.35 0.20
CA ASP A 27 -45.66 -36.96 1.62
C ASP A 27 -45.41 -38.15 2.57
N GLY A 28 -45.10 -37.83 3.83
CA GLY A 28 -45.66 -38.55 4.98
C GLY A 28 -44.72 -39.38 5.86
N ALA A 29 -44.41 -38.83 7.05
CA ALA A 29 -43.97 -39.50 8.29
C ALA A 29 -42.69 -40.38 8.28
N GLY A 30 -41.94 -40.51 9.38
CA GLY A 30 -42.06 -39.90 10.71
C GLY A 30 -41.09 -40.57 11.73
N GLU A 31 -41.05 -40.03 12.95
CA GLU A 31 -40.30 -40.55 14.13
C GLU A 31 -38.75 -40.55 14.02
N GLY A 32 -38.07 -40.81 15.15
CA GLY A 32 -36.61 -41.11 15.18
C GLY A 32 -35.65 -40.03 15.71
N ALA A 33 -35.99 -39.30 16.78
CA ALA A 33 -35.02 -38.40 17.43
C ALA A 33 -33.93 -39.18 18.22
N ALA A 34 -32.66 -38.97 17.87
CA ALA A 34 -31.49 -39.47 18.59
C ALA A 34 -30.36 -38.43 18.58
N ASP A 35 -30.36 -37.55 19.59
CA ASP A 35 -29.36 -36.48 19.73
C ASP A 35 -28.06 -37.06 20.32
N ALA A 36 -26.98 -37.04 19.53
CA ALA A 36 -25.69 -37.67 19.86
C ALA A 36 -24.60 -36.63 20.13
N ARG A 37 -24.85 -35.73 21.09
CA ARG A 37 -23.82 -34.81 21.59
C ARG A 37 -22.75 -35.59 22.35
N VAL A 38 -21.51 -35.54 21.87
CA VAL A 38 -20.34 -36.06 22.58
C VAL A 38 -19.98 -35.08 23.69
N ASP A 39 -20.28 -35.43 24.93
CA ASP A 39 -19.92 -34.65 26.11
C ASP A 39 -18.48 -35.00 26.55
N LEU A 40 -17.60 -33.99 26.63
CA LEU A 40 -16.18 -34.15 26.96
C LEU A 40 -15.86 -33.53 28.33
N SER A 41 -16.61 -33.94 29.36
CA SER A 41 -16.31 -33.63 30.75
C SER A 41 -15.15 -34.50 31.27
N ALA A 42 -13.90 -34.10 30.98
CA ALA A 42 -12.70 -34.75 31.49
C ALA A 42 -12.11 -34.01 32.71
N ASP A 43 -12.10 -34.72 33.84
CA ASP A 43 -11.53 -34.42 35.15
C ASP A 43 -10.25 -33.54 35.15
N SER A 44 -10.21 -32.56 36.06
CA SER A 44 -9.01 -31.76 36.38
C SER A 44 -8.90 -31.45 37.88
N THR A 45 -9.15 -32.45 38.73
CA THR A 45 -8.84 -32.39 40.17
C THR A 45 -7.33 -32.35 40.44
N ARG A 46 -6.74 -31.14 40.40
CA ARG A 46 -5.34 -30.91 40.78
C ARG A 46 -5.20 -29.66 41.65
N ASP A 47 -5.18 -29.86 42.95
CA ASP A 47 -4.98 -28.79 43.94
C ASP A 47 -3.62 -28.10 43.74
N GLY A 48 -3.67 -26.85 43.25
CA GLY A 48 -2.55 -25.92 43.30
C GLY A 48 -2.63 -25.07 44.57
N PRO A 49 -1.51 -24.80 45.27
CA PRO A 49 -1.53 -23.95 46.47
C PRO A 49 -1.96 -22.53 46.11
N LYS A 50 -2.89 -21.98 46.89
CA LYS A 50 -3.22 -20.55 46.86
C LYS A 50 -2.13 -19.71 47.53
N ASP A 51 -2.25 -18.40 47.35
CA ASP A 51 -1.67 -17.36 48.21
C ASP A 51 -0.15 -17.15 48.12
N ALA A 52 0.30 -16.76 46.93
CA ALA A 52 1.49 -15.90 46.76
C ALA A 52 1.35 -15.00 45.52
N LYS A 53 0.79 -13.78 45.69
CA LYS A 53 1.01 -12.68 44.73
C LYS A 53 2.37 -12.04 45.03
N PRO A 54 3.30 -11.93 44.06
CA PRO A 54 4.49 -11.11 44.23
C PRO A 54 4.16 -9.64 43.96
N ASP A 55 3.88 -8.86 45.02
CA ASP A 55 3.82 -7.39 44.94
C ASP A 55 5.24 -6.81 44.77
N LEU A 56 5.82 -7.04 43.59
CA LEU A 56 7.14 -6.52 43.16
C LEU A 56 7.05 -5.26 42.29
N LEU A 57 5.83 -4.72 42.11
CA LEU A 57 5.57 -3.42 41.49
C LEU A 57 4.93 -2.47 42.51
N GLY A 58 5.59 -2.30 43.66
CA GLY A 58 5.16 -1.35 44.68
C GLY A 58 5.33 0.10 44.20
N ASP A 59 4.22 0.82 44.14
CA ASP A 59 4.09 2.28 43.99
C ASP A 59 5.22 3.00 43.24
N LEU A 60 5.46 2.59 41.98
CA LEU A 60 6.10 3.51 41.04
C LEU A 60 5.17 4.73 40.92
N PRO A 61 5.66 5.96 41.15
CA PRO A 61 4.85 7.15 40.96
C PRO A 61 4.37 7.17 39.50
N PRO A 62 3.17 7.71 39.21
CA PRO A 62 2.72 7.88 37.84
C PRO A 62 3.77 8.73 37.10
N PHE A 63 4.49 8.08 36.18
CA PHE A 63 5.30 8.79 35.19
C PHE A 63 4.33 9.51 34.26
N GLU A 64 3.92 10.71 34.66
CA GLU A 64 3.54 11.74 33.68
C GLU A 64 4.72 11.82 32.72
N ALA A 65 4.50 11.45 31.45
CA ALA A 65 5.54 11.47 30.45
C ALA A 65 6.03 12.91 30.30
N SER A 66 7.20 13.22 30.86
CA SER A 66 7.77 14.56 30.86
C SER A 66 7.98 14.98 29.41
N ALA A 67 7.10 15.85 28.92
CA ALA A 67 6.77 15.94 27.51
C ALA A 67 7.80 16.68 26.64
N ASP A 68 9.03 16.77 27.14
CA ASP A 68 10.18 17.48 26.59
C ASP A 68 11.31 16.48 26.24
N VAL A 69 10.94 15.34 25.63
CA VAL A 69 11.92 14.41 25.04
C VAL A 69 12.48 15.03 23.76
N LEU A 70 13.46 15.92 23.96
CA LEU A 70 14.44 16.41 23.00
C LEU A 70 13.95 16.52 21.54
N THR A 71 13.38 17.67 21.19
CA THR A 71 13.51 18.20 19.82
C THR A 71 14.97 18.62 19.59
N SER A 72 15.86 17.63 19.47
CA SER A 72 17.19 17.85 18.93
C SER A 72 17.03 18.17 17.45
N ASP A 73 17.04 19.48 17.14
CA ASP A 73 17.11 20.05 15.78
C ASP A 73 18.46 19.73 15.13
N ALA A 74 18.78 18.44 15.03
CA ALA A 74 19.97 17.89 14.40
C ALA A 74 19.81 18.01 12.89
N ALA A 75 20.26 19.14 12.34
CA ALA A 75 20.49 19.28 10.91
C ALA A 75 21.68 18.41 10.50
N LEU A 76 21.49 17.58 9.48
CA LEU A 76 22.54 16.73 8.93
C LEU A 76 23.44 17.53 8.00
N SER A 77 24.75 17.30 8.08
CA SER A 77 25.72 17.87 7.13
C SER A 77 25.51 17.30 5.72
N PRO A 78 25.68 18.09 4.65
CA PRO A 78 25.81 17.53 3.30
C PRO A 78 26.96 16.53 3.23
N GLY A 79 26.81 15.44 2.48
CA GLY A 79 27.72 14.30 2.44
C GLY A 79 27.58 13.34 3.64
N THR A 80 26.36 13.15 4.18
CA THR A 80 26.11 12.29 5.36
C THR A 80 25.07 11.22 5.07
N ALA A 81 25.42 9.95 5.33
CA ALA A 81 24.45 8.87 5.39
C ALA A 81 23.76 8.83 6.76
N LEU A 82 22.42 8.82 6.76
CA LEU A 82 21.56 8.58 7.91
C LEU A 82 21.01 7.15 7.84
N TYR A 83 21.23 6.36 8.87
CA TYR A 83 20.93 4.93 8.85
C TYR A 83 20.59 4.38 10.23
N ALA A 84 19.77 3.35 10.26
CA ALA A 84 19.52 2.53 11.45
C ALA A 84 20.47 1.34 11.46
N VAL A 85 20.93 0.96 12.65
CA VAL A 85 21.64 -0.30 12.90
C VAL A 85 20.87 -1.10 13.95
N ALA A 86 20.64 -2.38 13.66
CA ALA A 86 20.21 -3.38 14.62
C ALA A 86 21.29 -4.47 14.73
N GLY A 87 22.25 -4.26 15.63
CA GLY A 87 23.31 -5.22 15.97
C GLY A 87 22.90 -6.16 17.11
N ASN A 88 23.75 -7.15 17.41
CA ASN A 88 23.51 -8.07 18.54
C ASN A 88 23.87 -7.48 19.92
N ASN A 89 24.49 -6.29 19.95
CA ASN A 89 24.87 -5.57 21.16
C ASN A 89 23.93 -4.37 21.39
N THR A 90 23.49 -4.16 22.63
CA THR A 90 22.50 -3.12 22.98
C THR A 90 22.98 -1.70 22.71
N ASP A 91 24.30 -1.51 22.74
CA ASP A 91 24.96 -0.20 22.61
C ASP A 91 25.28 0.14 21.15
N GLU A 92 25.14 -0.84 20.25
CA GLU A 92 25.32 -0.74 18.80
C GLU A 92 24.00 -0.53 18.05
N ILE A 93 22.86 -0.69 18.73
CA ILE A 93 21.52 -0.44 18.19
C ILE A 93 21.20 1.05 18.22
N GLY A 94 20.59 1.57 17.14
CA GLY A 94 19.98 2.90 17.11
C GLY A 94 20.17 3.64 15.78
N LEU A 95 19.85 4.94 15.81
CA LEU A 95 19.98 5.85 14.66
C LEU A 95 21.40 6.44 14.62
N ARG A 96 22.08 6.30 13.48
CA ARG A 96 23.48 6.71 13.29
C ARG A 96 23.66 7.58 12.05
N THR A 97 24.77 8.32 12.06
CA THR A 97 25.20 9.24 11.00
C THR A 97 26.69 9.08 10.73
N VAL A 98 27.09 9.06 9.46
CA VAL A 98 28.49 8.98 9.04
C VAL A 98 28.71 9.68 7.70
N SER A 99 29.90 10.25 7.48
CA SER A 99 30.22 10.86 6.19
C SER A 99 30.39 9.81 5.08
N ILE A 100 29.87 10.10 3.89
CA ILE A 100 29.84 9.17 2.74
C ILE A 100 31.22 8.86 2.14
N ASP A 101 32.23 9.71 2.39
CA ASP A 101 33.60 9.51 1.94
C ASP A 101 34.43 8.63 2.91
N GLY A 102 33.86 8.28 4.07
CA GLY A 102 34.53 7.57 5.15
C GLY A 102 35.38 8.45 6.08
N SER A 103 35.36 9.78 5.92
CA SER A 103 36.09 10.73 6.79
C SER A 103 35.31 11.04 8.07
N GLY A 104 35.25 10.06 8.97
CA GLY A 104 34.63 10.24 10.29
C GLY A 104 34.46 8.95 11.07
N VAL A 105 34.09 9.09 12.34
CA VAL A 105 33.61 7.97 13.15
C VAL A 105 32.08 8.01 13.15
N PRO A 106 31.37 6.91 12.85
CA PRO A 106 29.92 6.78 13.03
C PRO A 106 29.39 7.34 14.35
N GLN A 107 28.64 8.44 14.27
CA GLN A 107 28.04 9.11 15.42
C GLN A 107 26.60 8.64 15.61
N SER A 108 26.21 8.31 16.85
CA SER A 108 24.81 8.06 17.19
C SER A 108 24.07 9.39 17.31
N VAL A 109 22.86 9.48 16.75
CA VAL A 109 22.06 10.72 16.79
C VAL A 109 21.63 11.01 18.23
N ALA A 110 21.91 12.22 18.70
CA ALA A 110 21.56 12.66 20.04
C ALA A 110 20.02 12.64 20.23
N GLY A 111 19.56 11.89 21.22
CA GLY A 111 18.13 11.59 21.43
C GLY A 111 17.67 10.24 20.87
N PHE A 112 18.52 9.50 20.14
CA PHE A 112 18.26 8.15 19.59
C PHE A 112 19.33 7.11 19.97
N SER A 113 20.08 7.37 21.05
CA SER A 113 21.06 6.46 21.65
C SER A 113 20.40 5.43 22.58
N GLY A 114 20.89 4.19 22.57
CA GLY A 114 20.32 3.04 23.28
C GLY A 114 19.40 2.23 22.37
N LEU A 115 18.70 1.21 22.91
CA LEU A 115 17.83 0.29 22.16
C LEU A 115 16.59 0.97 21.53
N VAL A 116 16.81 1.82 20.53
CA VAL A 116 15.82 2.21 19.53
C VAL A 116 15.82 1.11 18.48
N ASP A 117 14.96 0.13 18.65
CA ASP A 117 14.67 -0.78 17.56
C ASP A 117 13.83 0.00 16.55
N PHE A 118 14.33 0.13 15.33
CA PHE A 118 13.46 0.42 14.22
C PHE A 118 12.78 -0.90 13.88
N ASP A 119 11.75 -1.23 14.66
CA ASP A 119 11.01 -2.46 14.49
C ASP A 119 10.11 -2.35 13.25
N ALA A 120 9.76 -3.49 12.67
CA ALA A 120 8.79 -3.51 11.59
C ALA A 120 7.41 -3.21 12.20
N LEU A 121 6.93 -1.96 12.01
CA LEU A 121 5.51 -1.83 11.70
C LEU A 121 5.21 -2.85 10.59
N ASP A 122 4.11 -3.61 10.71
CA ASP A 122 3.67 -4.43 9.59
C ASP A 122 3.11 -3.51 8.49
N LEU A 123 4.02 -2.94 7.69
CA LEU A 123 3.73 -1.96 6.66
C LEU A 123 3.06 -2.60 5.44
N SER A 124 2.95 -3.94 5.40
CA SER A 124 2.00 -4.64 4.52
C SER A 124 0.54 -4.30 4.89
N GLN A 125 0.28 -3.91 6.14
CA GLN A 125 -1.03 -3.42 6.62
C GLN A 125 -1.17 -1.90 6.56
N LEU A 126 -0.10 -1.13 6.38
CA LEU A 126 -0.13 0.33 6.33
C LEU A 126 -0.61 0.83 4.96
N LYS A 127 -1.94 0.76 4.79
CA LYS A 127 -2.65 1.14 3.56
C LYS A 127 -2.75 2.65 3.41
N LEU A 128 -1.63 3.30 3.12
CA LEU A 128 -1.64 4.63 2.52
C LEU A 128 -2.38 4.62 1.17
N TYR A 129 -2.93 5.77 0.80
CA TYR A 129 -3.68 5.94 -0.43
C TYR A 129 -2.72 6.15 -1.61
N LEU A 130 -2.02 5.06 -1.98
CA LEU A 130 -1.02 4.94 -3.06
C LEU A 130 -1.59 5.13 -4.48
N ASP A 131 -2.53 6.05 -4.67
CA ASP A 131 -2.63 6.72 -5.97
C ASP A 131 -1.24 7.33 -6.21
N VAL A 132 -0.54 6.91 -7.27
CA VAL A 132 0.85 7.32 -7.59
C VAL A 132 0.83 8.72 -8.21
N ASP A 133 0.22 9.61 -7.45
CA ASP A 133 0.19 11.05 -7.59
C ASP A 133 1.43 11.56 -6.85
N PRO A 134 2.43 12.15 -7.53
CA PRO A 134 3.63 12.66 -6.87
C PRO A 134 3.34 13.84 -5.92
N THR A 135 2.10 14.34 -5.89
CA THR A 135 1.60 15.28 -4.88
C THR A 135 1.02 14.61 -3.63
N ARG A 136 1.10 13.27 -3.50
CA ARG A 136 0.68 12.49 -2.31
C ARG A 136 1.82 11.69 -1.67
N ALA A 137 1.56 11.21 -0.45
CA ALA A 137 2.52 10.43 0.32
C ALA A 137 2.63 8.99 -0.20
N ASN A 138 3.86 8.52 -0.42
CA ASN A 138 4.16 7.20 -0.96
C ASN A 138 4.94 6.37 0.07
N VAL A 139 4.46 5.18 0.41
CA VAL A 139 5.25 4.14 1.11
C VAL A 139 6.40 3.72 0.19
N HIS A 140 7.49 3.21 0.77
CA HIS A 140 8.55 2.48 0.05
C HIS A 140 8.42 0.96 0.32
N PRO A 141 7.57 0.21 -0.40
CA PRO A 141 6.97 -1.05 0.11
C PRO A 141 7.93 -2.20 0.42
N ASP A 142 9.00 -2.38 -0.35
CA ASP A 142 9.75 -3.65 -0.39
C ASP A 142 10.73 -3.91 0.77
N SER A 143 10.65 -3.19 1.89
CA SER A 143 11.64 -3.38 2.97
C SER A 143 11.07 -3.03 4.36
N PRO A 144 11.22 -3.90 5.39
CA PRO A 144 10.33 -3.97 6.55
C PRO A 144 10.16 -2.69 7.37
N LEU A 145 11.17 -1.82 7.43
CA LEU A 145 11.14 -0.56 8.19
C LEU A 145 10.83 0.62 7.25
N ALA A 146 9.82 0.45 6.38
CA ALA A 146 9.56 1.33 5.25
C ALA A 146 9.29 2.78 5.66
N GLY A 147 10.06 3.70 5.08
CA GLY A 147 9.76 5.12 5.14
C GLY A 147 8.53 5.45 4.29
N ILE A 148 7.73 6.39 4.77
CA ILE A 148 6.69 7.05 4.01
C ILE A 148 7.29 8.34 3.46
N ARG A 149 7.59 8.41 2.17
CA ARG A 149 8.02 9.65 1.52
C ARG A 149 6.82 10.58 1.40
N LEU A 150 6.93 11.73 2.05
CA LEU A 150 5.90 12.76 2.10
C LEU A 150 5.92 13.60 0.81
N PRO A 151 4.76 14.10 0.36
CA PRO A 151 4.63 14.85 -0.89
C PRO A 151 5.34 16.20 -0.85
N GLY A 152 5.48 16.81 -2.03
CA GLY A 152 6.01 18.18 -2.17
C GLY A 152 7.45 18.36 -1.66
N GLY A 153 8.18 17.28 -1.43
CA GLY A 153 9.51 17.33 -0.81
C GLY A 153 9.48 17.61 0.69
N LEU A 154 8.43 17.22 1.42
CA LEU A 154 8.40 17.34 2.89
C LEU A 154 9.36 16.37 3.63
N GLY A 155 9.97 15.41 2.92
CA GLY A 155 10.89 14.43 3.52
C GLY A 155 10.24 13.07 3.74
N ASP A 156 10.61 12.40 4.83
CA ASP A 156 10.26 11.00 5.08
C ASP A 156 9.75 10.79 6.52
N LEU A 157 8.75 9.92 6.70
CA LEU A 157 8.24 9.51 8.02
C LEU A 157 8.55 8.04 8.28
N PHE A 158 9.17 7.75 9.42
CA PHE A 158 9.53 6.42 9.91
C PHE A 158 8.86 6.14 11.25
N TYR A 159 8.66 4.86 11.56
CA TYR A 159 8.28 4.40 12.90
C TYR A 159 9.51 3.91 13.67
N PHE A 160 9.48 4.03 15.00
CA PHE A 160 10.52 3.50 15.89
C PHE A 160 9.91 2.98 17.21
N HIS A 161 10.58 2.02 17.84
CA HIS A 161 10.23 1.46 19.15
C HIS A 161 11.46 1.42 20.07
N ARG A 162 11.41 2.12 21.20
CA ARG A 162 12.47 2.15 22.22
C ARG A 162 12.25 1.04 23.26
N LYS A 163 13.02 -0.04 23.18
CA LYS A 163 12.93 -1.18 24.12
C LYS A 163 13.29 -0.80 25.57
N LEU A 164 14.15 0.20 25.79
CA LEU A 164 14.55 0.63 27.14
C LEU A 164 13.49 1.47 27.87
N THR A 165 12.76 2.32 27.15
CA THR A 165 11.72 3.20 27.73
C THR A 165 10.31 2.64 27.60
N GLY A 166 10.10 1.60 26.79
CA GLY A 166 8.75 1.11 26.47
C GLY A 166 7.93 2.19 25.76
N THR A 167 8.53 2.82 24.75
CA THR A 167 7.86 3.86 23.94
C THR A 167 7.94 3.52 22.46
N SER A 168 6.94 3.93 21.68
CA SER A 168 7.00 3.94 20.22
C SER A 168 6.65 5.31 19.67
N GLY A 169 7.11 5.64 18.47
CA GLY A 169 6.91 6.96 17.90
C GLY A 169 7.05 7.05 16.39
N LEU A 170 6.83 8.27 15.90
CA LEU A 170 6.96 8.65 14.51
C LEU A 170 8.11 9.66 14.39
N LEU A 171 9.18 9.24 13.71
CA LEU A 171 10.33 10.08 13.38
C LEU A 171 10.15 10.65 11.97
N HIS A 172 10.10 11.96 11.86
CA HIS A 172 10.17 12.68 10.60
C HIS A 172 11.60 13.12 10.29
N VAL A 173 11.93 13.03 9.00
CA VAL A 173 13.26 13.23 8.43
C VAL A 173 13.06 14.15 7.23
N ALA A 174 13.14 15.46 7.47
CA ALA A 174 12.77 16.50 6.51
C ALA A 174 13.70 16.52 5.27
N SER A 175 13.32 17.27 4.23
CA SER A 175 14.11 17.33 2.99
C SER A 175 15.50 17.94 3.17
N ASP A 176 15.67 18.85 4.13
CA ASP A 176 16.95 19.47 4.52
C ASP A 176 17.80 18.61 5.47
N GLY A 177 17.30 17.45 5.90
CA GLY A 177 17.97 16.58 6.85
C GLY A 177 17.67 16.87 8.32
N LYS A 178 16.79 17.82 8.65
CA LYS A 178 16.30 17.99 10.02
C LYS A 178 15.54 16.74 10.48
N LEU A 179 15.90 16.24 11.66
CA LEU A 179 15.21 15.16 12.36
C LEU A 179 14.18 15.72 13.35
N SER A 180 13.03 15.07 13.52
CA SER A 180 12.01 15.48 14.49
C SER A 180 11.11 14.31 14.93
N VAL A 181 10.99 14.08 16.23
CA VAL A 181 9.95 13.19 16.78
C VAL A 181 8.61 13.92 16.70
N LEU A 182 7.70 13.44 15.87
CA LEU A 182 6.37 14.06 15.71
C LEU A 182 5.40 13.59 16.78
N LEU A 183 5.50 12.32 17.17
CA LEU A 183 4.67 11.64 18.16
C LEU A 183 5.55 10.60 18.86
N GLU A 184 5.50 10.53 20.18
CA GLU A 184 6.05 9.41 20.96
C GLU A 184 5.08 9.06 22.09
N VAL A 185 4.77 7.78 22.25
CA VAL A 185 3.71 7.24 23.11
C VAL A 185 4.24 6.06 23.93
N PHE A 186 3.76 5.90 25.17
CA PHE A 186 4.24 4.90 26.12
C PHE A 186 3.37 3.63 26.12
N GLY A 187 4.01 2.47 26.03
CA GLY A 187 3.38 1.15 26.07
C GLY A 187 4.41 0.05 26.28
N LEU A 188 4.19 -0.80 27.29
CA LEU A 188 5.10 -1.89 27.66
C LEU A 188 4.94 -3.08 26.71
N TYR A 189 5.71 -3.06 25.62
CA TYR A 189 5.83 -4.09 24.57
C TYR A 189 4.59 -4.28 23.68
N GLN A 190 4.85 -4.52 22.37
CA GLN A 190 3.90 -4.57 21.25
C GLN A 190 3.35 -3.20 20.79
N ASP A 191 2.96 -3.15 19.51
CA ASP A 191 2.68 -1.94 18.70
C ASP A 191 1.87 -0.85 19.38
N VAL A 192 2.55 0.09 20.06
CA VAL A 192 1.91 1.18 20.81
C VAL A 192 1.19 2.16 19.86
N ILE A 193 1.56 2.20 18.58
CA ILE A 193 0.79 2.83 17.50
C ILE A 193 0.30 1.72 16.58
N LYS A 194 -1.02 1.64 16.34
CA LYS A 194 -1.62 0.67 15.41
C LYS A 194 -1.07 0.89 13.99
N SER A 195 -1.07 -0.17 13.18
CA SER A 195 -0.33 -0.23 11.89
C SER A 195 -0.85 0.65 10.74
N ARG A 196 -1.50 1.78 11.03
CA ARG A 196 -1.97 2.75 10.03
C ARG A 196 -1.82 4.19 10.49
N ILE A 197 -1.48 5.01 9.50
CA ILE A 197 -1.37 6.45 9.57
C ILE A 197 -2.25 7.04 8.46
N GLY A 198 -3.14 7.96 8.83
CA GLY A 198 -3.79 8.84 7.85
C GLY A 198 -2.92 10.07 7.62
N LEU A 199 -2.87 10.60 6.39
CA LEU A 199 -2.18 11.85 6.06
C LEU A 199 -3.11 12.78 5.28
N SER A 200 -2.94 14.09 5.43
CA SER A 200 -3.53 15.08 4.52
C SER A 200 -2.94 14.89 3.12
N ARG A 201 -3.65 15.36 2.09
CA ARG A 201 -3.17 15.22 0.71
C ARG A 201 -1.84 15.94 0.48
N ASP A 202 -1.68 17.12 1.08
CA ASP A 202 -0.43 17.88 1.07
C ASP A 202 0.63 17.36 2.06
N GLY A 203 0.37 16.24 2.74
CA GLY A 203 1.27 15.56 3.68
C GLY A 203 1.46 16.23 5.04
N LYS A 204 1.12 17.52 5.18
CA LYS A 204 1.47 18.37 6.33
C LYS A 204 0.82 17.97 7.66
N LEU A 205 -0.35 17.33 7.61
CA LEU A 205 -1.08 16.84 8.78
C LEU A 205 -1.17 15.32 8.73
N GLY A 206 -1.14 14.68 9.89
CA GLY A 206 -1.31 13.23 10.03
C GLY A 206 -2.21 12.84 11.19
N LEU A 207 -2.74 11.63 11.11
CA LEU A 207 -3.51 10.94 12.14
C LEU A 207 -2.87 9.59 12.45
N ALA A 208 -2.69 9.29 13.73
CA ALA A 208 -2.26 7.99 14.25
C ALA A 208 -3.20 7.54 15.38
N VAL A 209 -3.26 6.23 15.64
CA VAL A 209 -4.08 5.65 16.72
C VAL A 209 -3.21 4.81 17.63
N GLU A 210 -3.24 5.10 18.93
CA GLU A 210 -2.58 4.28 19.94
C GLU A 210 -3.20 2.87 20.03
N ALA A 211 -2.45 1.88 20.51
CA ALA A 211 -2.97 0.54 20.84
C ALA A 211 -4.24 0.63 21.70
N GLN A 212 -4.20 1.50 22.71
CA GLN A 212 -5.28 1.83 23.66
C GLN A 212 -6.45 2.60 23.03
N GLY A 213 -6.46 2.82 21.71
CA GLY A 213 -7.58 3.38 20.96
C GLY A 213 -7.63 4.92 20.90
N LYS A 214 -6.72 5.64 21.57
CA LYS A 214 -6.64 7.10 21.51
C LYS A 214 -6.27 7.58 20.11
N LEU A 215 -6.82 8.72 19.69
CA LEU A 215 -6.55 9.35 18.39
C LEU A 215 -5.57 10.52 18.55
N HIS A 216 -4.53 10.56 17.71
CA HIS A 216 -3.50 11.59 17.75
C HIS A 216 -3.40 12.28 16.38
N ALA A 217 -3.47 13.61 16.38
CA ALA A 217 -3.08 14.44 15.25
C ALA A 217 -1.61 14.82 15.38
N PHE A 218 -0.89 14.90 14.26
CA PHE A 218 0.50 15.36 14.20
C PHE A 218 0.77 16.23 12.96
N ARG A 219 1.86 17.00 12.98
CA ARG A 219 2.29 17.86 11.87
C ARG A 219 3.64 17.44 11.32
N THR A 220 3.77 17.34 10.00
CA THR A 220 5.02 17.00 9.30
C THR A 220 5.70 18.22 8.66
N ASP A 221 5.07 19.38 8.71
CA ASP A 221 5.59 20.64 8.17
C ASP A 221 6.58 21.36 9.10
N GLY A 222 7.05 20.68 10.14
CA GLY A 222 7.95 21.22 11.17
C GLY A 222 7.33 22.27 12.09
N SER A 223 6.04 22.62 11.90
CA SER A 223 5.32 23.56 12.77
C SER A 223 4.46 22.84 13.80
N THR A 224 3.95 23.60 14.78
CA THR A 224 3.28 23.03 15.97
C THR A 224 1.78 23.30 15.98
N PHE A 225 1.08 22.66 16.92
CA PHE A 225 -0.27 23.05 17.34
C PHE A 225 -0.23 24.22 18.34
N SER A 226 -1.41 24.71 18.73
CA SER A 226 -1.59 25.79 19.73
C SER A 226 -1.01 25.48 21.12
N ASN A 227 -0.75 24.21 21.42
CA ASN A 227 -0.08 23.74 22.64
C ASN A 227 1.46 23.76 22.55
N GLY A 228 2.04 24.22 21.44
CA GLY A 228 3.49 24.26 21.21
C GLY A 228 4.14 22.92 20.82
N LYS A 229 3.35 21.84 20.60
CA LYS A 229 3.85 20.50 20.28
C LYS A 229 3.61 20.12 18.81
N ALA A 230 4.41 19.19 18.29
CA ALA A 230 4.23 18.60 16.96
C ALA A 230 3.02 17.64 16.88
N SER A 231 2.53 17.14 18.03
CA SER A 231 1.34 16.30 18.14
C SER A 231 0.36 16.73 19.24
N LEU A 232 -0.87 16.23 19.09
CA LEU A 232 -2.06 16.55 19.88
C LEU A 232 -2.93 15.29 19.98
N GLN A 233 -3.37 14.92 21.18
CA GLN A 233 -4.40 13.89 21.34
C GLN A 233 -5.79 14.51 21.10
N LEU A 234 -6.58 13.96 20.19
CA LEU A 234 -7.95 14.38 19.93
C LEU A 234 -8.91 13.68 20.90
N SER A 235 -9.76 14.46 21.58
CA SER A 235 -10.75 13.93 22.53
C SER A 235 -11.90 13.21 21.81
N LEU A 236 -12.18 11.98 22.22
CA LEU A 236 -13.31 11.17 21.74
C LEU A 236 -14.52 11.33 22.67
N PRO A 237 -15.76 11.08 22.21
CA PRO A 237 -16.91 10.90 23.10
C PRO A 237 -16.69 9.74 24.09
N SER A 238 -17.15 9.92 25.32
CA SER A 238 -16.91 9.00 26.45
C SER A 238 -17.41 7.56 26.23
N GLU A 239 -18.42 7.40 25.38
CA GLU A 239 -19.07 6.14 25.04
C GLU A 239 -18.38 5.38 23.89
N LEU A 240 -17.27 5.90 23.35
CA LEU A 240 -16.51 5.32 22.25
C LEU A 240 -15.06 5.05 22.66
N THR A 241 -14.80 3.80 23.03
CA THR A 241 -13.55 3.35 23.67
C THR A 241 -12.45 2.97 22.68
N THR A 242 -12.74 2.76 21.39
CA THR A 242 -11.73 2.34 20.39
C THR A 242 -11.95 2.97 19.02
N VAL A 243 -10.94 3.68 18.49
CA VAL A 243 -10.88 4.04 17.06
C VAL A 243 -10.43 2.86 16.20
N VAL A 244 -11.08 2.71 15.04
CA VAL A 244 -10.72 1.77 13.99
C VAL A 244 -9.66 2.41 13.08
N ASP A 245 -8.41 2.00 13.28
CA ASP A 245 -7.20 2.40 12.53
C ASP A 245 -7.40 2.46 11.00
N ARG A 246 -8.21 1.54 10.45
CA ARG A 246 -8.49 1.43 9.02
C ARG A 246 -9.21 2.63 8.41
N SER A 247 -9.85 3.45 9.25
CA SER A 247 -10.69 4.58 8.87
C SER A 247 -10.02 5.95 9.00
N LEU A 248 -8.73 6.01 9.35
CA LEU A 248 -8.01 7.27 9.58
C LEU A 248 -7.99 8.16 8.33
N THR A 249 -8.82 9.19 8.34
CA THR A 249 -9.08 10.05 7.18
C THR A 249 -8.97 11.52 7.57
N ILE A 250 -8.22 12.27 6.77
CA ILE A 250 -8.14 13.72 6.84
C ILE A 250 -8.87 14.30 5.63
N ALA A 251 -9.70 15.31 5.86
CA ALA A 251 -10.31 16.11 4.81
C ALA A 251 -10.21 17.59 5.22
N GLY A 252 -9.31 18.34 4.55
CA GLY A 252 -9.00 19.71 4.90
C GLY A 252 -8.50 19.83 6.34
N SER A 253 -9.15 20.68 7.14
CA SER A 253 -8.83 20.88 8.57
C SER A 253 -9.51 19.87 9.52
N TYR A 254 -10.17 18.82 9.00
CA TYR A 254 -10.96 17.90 9.82
C TYR A 254 -10.44 16.45 9.77
N ALA A 255 -10.42 15.83 10.94
CA ALA A 255 -10.33 14.39 11.10
C ALA A 255 -11.72 13.78 10.91
N LEU A 256 -11.80 12.68 10.16
CA LEU A 256 -12.95 11.78 10.12
C LEU A 256 -12.46 10.37 10.42
N VAL A 257 -13.06 9.71 11.41
CA VAL A 257 -12.69 8.35 11.84
C VAL A 257 -13.93 7.57 12.25
N VAL A 258 -13.89 6.25 12.15
CA VAL A 258 -14.88 5.35 12.73
C VAL A 258 -14.38 4.88 14.09
N ALA A 259 -15.22 5.02 15.12
CA ALA A 259 -14.96 4.49 16.45
C ALA A 259 -16.08 3.54 16.88
N ALA A 260 -15.79 2.67 17.84
CA ALA A 260 -16.73 1.77 18.48
C ALA A 260 -16.71 1.96 20.00
N GLY A 261 -17.87 1.77 20.62
CA GLY A 261 -18.01 1.59 22.06
C GLY A 261 -18.15 0.11 22.42
N ASP A 262 -18.33 -0.17 23.72
CA ASP A 262 -18.31 -1.53 24.28
C ASP A 262 -19.43 -2.45 23.76
N THR A 263 -20.47 -1.88 23.14
CA THR A 263 -21.54 -2.61 22.44
C THR A 263 -21.14 -3.12 21.05
N GLY A 264 -19.94 -2.78 20.57
CA GLY A 264 -19.47 -3.04 19.20
C GLY A 264 -20.14 -2.16 18.13
N ALA A 265 -21.13 -1.34 18.49
CA ALA A 265 -21.78 -0.41 17.57
C ALA A 265 -20.77 0.64 17.08
N ARG A 266 -20.67 0.78 15.75
CA ARG A 266 -19.73 1.70 15.10
C ARG A 266 -20.40 3.05 14.83
N LYS A 267 -19.68 4.15 15.03
CA LYS A 267 -20.12 5.51 14.73
C LYS A 267 -19.02 6.26 13.98
N LEU A 268 -19.42 7.08 13.01
CA LEU A 268 -18.53 8.04 12.36
C LEU A 268 -18.36 9.25 13.28
N LEU A 269 -17.11 9.62 13.53
CA LEU A 269 -16.70 10.81 14.26
C LEU A 269 -16.11 11.84 13.31
N ARG A 270 -16.32 13.12 13.62
CA ARG A 270 -15.70 14.26 12.96
C ARG A 270 -15.26 15.30 13.99
N GLY A 271 -14.07 15.85 13.84
CA GLY A 271 -13.57 16.95 14.66
C GLY A 271 -12.39 17.67 14.00
N PRO A 272 -12.06 18.90 14.44
CA PRO A 272 -11.00 19.68 13.84
C PRO A 272 -9.62 19.16 14.26
N LEU A 273 -8.66 19.13 13.33
CA LEU A 273 -7.31 18.59 13.55
C LEU A 273 -6.46 19.44 14.51
N ASP A 274 -6.86 20.69 14.77
CA ASP A 274 -6.20 21.59 15.72
C ASP A 274 -6.65 21.39 17.19
N GLY A 275 -7.63 20.52 17.44
CA GLY A 275 -8.16 20.24 18.78
C GLY A 275 -9.03 21.35 19.36
N SER A 276 -9.45 22.33 18.55
CA SER A 276 -10.33 23.44 18.99
C SER A 276 -11.71 22.97 19.48
N SER A 277 -12.12 21.74 19.15
CA SER A 277 -13.23 21.02 19.80
C SER A 277 -12.93 19.53 19.90
N ALA A 278 -13.64 18.83 20.79
CA ALA A 278 -13.68 17.37 20.78
C ALA A 278 -14.27 16.83 19.47
N MET A 279 -14.00 15.54 19.18
CA MET A 279 -14.63 14.80 18.09
C MET A 279 -16.12 14.59 18.40
N ALA A 280 -16.99 14.91 17.45
CA ALA A 280 -18.44 14.73 17.57
C ALA A 280 -18.95 13.57 16.70
N VAL A 281 -19.99 12.87 17.16
CA VAL A 281 -20.69 11.85 16.37
C VAL A 281 -21.43 12.52 15.21
N VAL A 282 -21.17 12.05 13.99
CA VAL A 282 -21.90 12.47 12.80
C VAL A 282 -23.28 11.81 12.81
N SER A 283 -24.34 12.61 12.90
CA SER A 283 -25.72 12.13 12.81
C SER A 283 -26.01 11.64 11.39
N LEU A 284 -26.25 10.33 11.25
CA LEU A 284 -26.62 9.71 9.98
C LEU A 284 -28.15 9.66 9.83
N PRO A 285 -28.71 9.99 8.65
CA PRO A 285 -30.08 9.61 8.30
C PRO A 285 -30.31 8.09 8.42
N GLN A 286 -31.57 7.68 8.51
CA GLN A 286 -31.92 6.26 8.63
C GLN A 286 -31.70 5.48 7.32
N SER A 287 -31.51 4.17 7.48
CA SER A 287 -31.53 3.15 6.43
C SER A 287 -32.68 2.19 6.74
N ASP A 288 -33.61 1.97 5.80
CA ASP A 288 -34.86 1.20 5.99
C ASP A 288 -35.64 1.54 7.28
N GLY A 289 -35.66 2.84 7.66
CA GLY A 289 -36.36 3.30 8.87
C GLY A 289 -35.68 2.94 10.19
N ALA A 290 -34.41 2.50 10.16
CA ALA A 290 -33.59 2.21 11.31
C ALA A 290 -32.30 3.05 11.34
N ASP A 291 -31.80 3.35 12.55
CA ASP A 291 -30.55 4.06 12.75
C ASP A 291 -29.34 3.15 12.43
N PRO A 292 -28.32 3.61 11.69
CA PRO A 292 -27.12 2.82 11.44
C PRO A 292 -26.37 2.39 12.72
N THR A 293 -26.20 1.08 12.87
CA THR A 293 -25.42 0.40 13.92
C THR A 293 -24.04 -0.04 13.44
N TYR A 294 -23.90 -0.26 12.12
CA TYR A 294 -22.66 -0.52 11.41
C TYR A 294 -22.23 0.70 10.60
N VAL A 295 -20.93 1.00 10.64
CA VAL A 295 -20.25 1.95 9.75
C VAL A 295 -18.99 1.26 9.23
N SER A 296 -18.80 1.30 7.91
CA SER A 296 -17.63 0.77 7.22
C SER A 296 -16.39 1.59 7.56
N ASP A 297 -15.26 0.91 7.75
CA ASP A 297 -13.97 1.55 7.98
C ASP A 297 -13.29 2.02 6.67
N ALA A 298 -13.89 1.75 5.51
CA ALA A 298 -13.47 2.31 4.24
C ALA A 298 -14.19 3.66 3.98
N LEU A 299 -13.49 4.75 4.28
CA LEU A 299 -13.89 6.11 3.89
C LEU A 299 -13.18 6.50 2.58
N ALA A 300 -13.84 7.27 1.72
CA ALA A 300 -13.27 7.90 0.53
C ALA A 300 -13.41 9.42 0.63
N VAL A 301 -12.41 10.17 0.13
CA VAL A 301 -12.39 11.64 0.13
C VAL A 301 -12.41 12.14 -1.31
N SER A 302 -13.06 13.28 -1.54
CA SER A 302 -13.06 14.01 -2.81
C SER A 302 -11.78 14.82 -2.99
N ALA A 303 -11.43 15.15 -4.24
CA ALA A 303 -10.23 15.94 -4.53
C ALA A 303 -10.37 17.45 -4.25
N ASP A 304 -11.47 17.91 -3.65
CA ASP A 304 -11.60 19.24 -3.03
C ASP A 304 -11.50 19.18 -1.48
N ASP A 305 -11.38 17.97 -0.90
CA ASP A 305 -11.52 17.68 0.53
C ASP A 305 -12.85 18.16 1.18
N GLY A 306 -13.82 18.60 0.37
CA GLY A 306 -15.12 19.12 0.84
C GLY A 306 -16.13 18.01 1.16
N THR A 307 -15.87 16.78 0.72
CA THR A 307 -16.82 15.67 0.74
C THR A 307 -16.15 14.34 1.10
N VAL A 308 -16.78 13.56 1.99
CA VAL A 308 -16.36 12.20 2.36
C VAL A 308 -17.52 11.23 2.17
N ALA A 309 -17.26 10.05 1.59
CA ALA A 309 -18.26 9.01 1.32
C ALA A 309 -17.84 7.66 1.91
N PHE A 310 -18.82 6.86 2.32
CA PHE A 310 -18.64 5.58 3.02
C PHE A 310 -19.93 4.77 2.98
N SER A 311 -19.90 3.52 3.45
CA SER A 311 -21.11 2.71 3.66
C SER A 311 -21.45 2.53 5.14
N ALA A 312 -22.74 2.53 5.48
CA ALA A 312 -23.24 2.34 6.84
C ALA A 312 -24.67 1.77 6.81
N GLY A 313 -25.12 1.15 7.91
CA GLY A 313 -26.47 0.59 7.97
C GLY A 313 -26.66 -0.35 9.16
N LYS A 314 -27.49 -1.38 9.01
CA LYS A 314 -27.76 -2.35 10.07
C LYS A 314 -26.64 -3.40 10.20
N SER A 315 -26.00 -3.73 9.09
CA SER A 315 -24.86 -4.67 8.99
C SER A 315 -24.02 -4.31 7.77
N SER A 316 -22.89 -5.02 7.57
CA SER A 316 -22.12 -4.96 6.31
C SER A 316 -22.81 -5.61 5.11
N SER A 317 -23.91 -6.33 5.32
CA SER A 317 -24.74 -6.95 4.28
C SER A 317 -26.06 -6.20 4.00
N ALA A 318 -26.36 -5.19 4.83
CA ALA A 318 -27.52 -4.31 4.72
C ALA A 318 -27.06 -2.89 5.06
N ALA A 319 -26.31 -2.30 4.11
CA ALA A 319 -25.71 -0.99 4.20
C ALA A 319 -26.16 -0.11 3.03
N ASP A 320 -26.35 1.16 3.31
CA ASP A 320 -26.46 2.24 2.33
C ASP A 320 -25.12 2.95 2.17
N VAL A 321 -24.98 3.70 1.07
CA VAL A 321 -23.92 4.68 0.84
C VAL A 321 -24.34 6.02 1.42
N TYR A 322 -23.44 6.61 2.21
CA TYR A 322 -23.59 7.91 2.84
C TYR A 322 -22.53 8.87 2.34
N VAL A 323 -22.88 10.16 2.32
CA VAL A 323 -21.99 11.27 2.01
C VAL A 323 -22.06 12.32 3.10
N VAL A 324 -20.91 12.80 3.56
CA VAL A 324 -20.77 13.90 4.54
C VAL A 324 -20.11 15.10 3.89
N ARG A 325 -20.72 16.28 4.03
CA ARG A 325 -20.12 17.56 3.61
C ARG A 325 -19.24 18.11 4.73
N VAL A 326 -17.93 18.05 4.53
CA VAL A 326 -16.88 18.15 5.55
C VAL A 326 -16.91 19.46 6.34
N ALA A 327 -17.24 20.59 5.72
CA ALA A 327 -17.38 21.86 6.42
C ALA A 327 -18.56 21.89 7.41
N SER A 328 -19.68 21.26 7.06
CA SER A 328 -20.93 21.29 7.84
C SER A 328 -21.10 20.12 8.82
N GLY A 329 -20.47 18.97 8.53
CA GLY A 329 -20.76 17.71 9.21
C GLY A 329 -22.10 17.05 8.82
N SER A 330 -22.89 17.66 7.94
CA SER A 330 -24.18 17.10 7.49
C SER A 330 -23.98 15.84 6.65
N ALA A 331 -24.70 14.77 6.99
CA ALA A 331 -24.70 13.49 6.28
C ALA A 331 -25.97 13.32 5.42
N THR A 332 -25.85 12.60 4.30
CA THR A 332 -26.95 12.27 3.38
C THR A 332 -26.86 10.80 2.99
N ASN A 333 -27.95 10.05 3.13
CA ASN A 333 -28.12 8.71 2.54
C ASN A 333 -28.44 8.88 1.05
N VAL A 334 -27.54 8.43 0.17
CA VAL A 334 -27.60 8.65 -1.28
C VAL A 334 -28.06 7.42 -2.07
N SER A 335 -27.91 6.19 -1.54
CA SER A 335 -28.43 4.99 -2.19
C SER A 335 -29.89 4.70 -1.83
N ARG A 336 -30.28 4.79 -0.55
CA ARG A 336 -31.62 4.46 -0.03
C ARG A 336 -32.15 3.10 -0.51
N LEU A 337 -31.22 2.16 -0.68
CA LEU A 337 -31.41 0.80 -1.17
C LEU A 337 -30.33 -0.05 -0.49
N PRO A 338 -30.53 -0.43 0.79
CA PRO A 338 -29.50 -1.11 1.54
C PRO A 338 -29.21 -2.48 0.94
N ALA A 339 -27.95 -2.66 0.56
CA ALA A 339 -27.42 -3.87 -0.06
C ALA A 339 -26.16 -4.32 0.69
N GLN A 340 -25.54 -5.41 0.25
CA GLN A 340 -24.15 -5.66 0.58
C GLN A 340 -23.28 -4.73 -0.28
N ILE A 341 -23.17 -3.45 0.11
CA ILE A 341 -22.19 -2.54 -0.48
C ILE A 341 -20.81 -3.14 -0.22
N ALA A 342 -20.09 -3.46 -1.29
CA ALA A 342 -18.89 -4.27 -1.20
C ALA A 342 -17.83 -3.56 -0.33
N PRO A 343 -17.45 -4.11 0.84
CA PRO A 343 -16.40 -3.51 1.65
C PRO A 343 -15.10 -3.54 0.83
N ARG A 344 -14.32 -2.44 0.90
CA ARG A 344 -13.04 -2.26 0.19
C ARG A 344 -12.24 -3.55 0.24
N GLY A 345 -11.95 -4.11 -0.93
CA GLY A 345 -11.54 -5.51 -1.03
C GLY A 345 -10.21 -5.80 -0.32
N PRO A 346 -9.90 -7.07 -0.03
CA PRO A 346 -8.51 -7.47 0.07
C PRO A 346 -7.81 -7.03 -1.23
N GLN A 347 -6.63 -6.44 -1.10
CA GLN A 347 -5.92 -5.86 -2.22
C GLN A 347 -5.08 -6.94 -2.91
N LEU A 348 -5.50 -7.35 -4.11
CA LEU A 348 -4.55 -7.75 -5.13
C LEU A 348 -3.85 -6.47 -5.60
N GLY A 349 -2.51 -6.41 -5.58
CA GLY A 349 -1.75 -5.29 -6.16
C GLY A 349 -2.22 -3.89 -5.74
N PHE A 350 -2.57 -3.71 -4.46
CA PHE A 350 -2.92 -2.43 -3.82
C PHE A 350 -4.25 -1.70 -4.17
N PHE A 351 -5.07 -2.04 -5.19
CA PHE A 351 -6.09 -1.07 -5.69
C PHE A 351 -7.60 -1.44 -5.80
N SER A 352 -8.11 -2.41 -5.04
CA SER A 352 -9.55 -2.74 -5.01
C SER A 352 -10.44 -1.70 -4.27
N ALA A 353 -10.51 -0.48 -4.81
CA ALA A 353 -11.50 0.55 -4.45
C ALA A 353 -12.86 0.17 -5.03
N LEU A 354 -13.85 -0.04 -4.15
CA LEU A 354 -15.23 -0.43 -4.48
C LEU A 354 -16.25 0.67 -4.10
N LEU A 355 -15.75 1.83 -3.68
CA LEU A 355 -16.48 3.06 -3.42
C LEU A 355 -15.51 4.22 -3.69
N ALA A 356 -15.90 5.18 -4.54
CA ALA A 356 -15.05 6.29 -4.97
C ALA A 356 -15.87 7.58 -5.22
N LEU A 357 -15.36 8.72 -4.76
CA LEU A 357 -15.91 10.06 -5.04
C LEU A 357 -15.31 10.66 -6.31
N SER A 358 -16.09 11.46 -7.03
CA SER A 358 -15.57 12.36 -8.06
C SER A 358 -14.64 13.42 -7.46
N PRO A 359 -13.77 14.08 -8.26
CA PRO A 359 -12.83 15.07 -7.74
C PRO A 359 -13.48 16.26 -7.03
N ASP A 360 -14.68 16.68 -7.43
CA ASP A 360 -15.51 17.71 -6.79
C ASP A 360 -16.49 17.17 -5.73
N GLY A 361 -16.49 15.86 -5.48
CA GLY A 361 -17.46 15.20 -4.62
C GLY A 361 -18.93 15.38 -5.02
N SER A 362 -19.24 15.69 -6.28
CA SER A 362 -20.62 15.76 -6.79
C SER A 362 -21.22 14.38 -7.05
N ARG A 363 -20.40 13.35 -7.30
CA ARG A 363 -20.83 11.97 -7.58
C ARG A 363 -20.12 10.95 -6.70
N VAL A 364 -20.81 9.86 -6.36
CA VAL A 364 -20.20 8.63 -5.83
C VAL A 364 -20.43 7.48 -6.82
N ALA A 365 -19.37 6.71 -7.06
CA ALA A 365 -19.43 5.38 -7.67
C ALA A 365 -19.26 4.32 -6.58
N TYR A 366 -20.04 3.24 -6.62
CA TYR A 366 -19.95 2.15 -5.65
C TYR A 366 -20.34 0.80 -6.25
N VAL A 367 -19.81 -0.29 -5.67
CA VAL A 367 -20.18 -1.66 -6.03
C VAL A 367 -21.13 -2.23 -4.98
N ALA A 368 -22.32 -2.67 -5.40
CA ALA A 368 -23.28 -3.43 -4.59
C ALA A 368 -23.19 -4.92 -4.93
N ARG A 369 -23.37 -5.81 -3.94
CA ARG A 369 -23.40 -7.26 -4.14
C ARG A 369 -24.81 -7.80 -4.00
N GLY A 370 -25.28 -8.49 -5.03
CA GLY A 370 -26.57 -9.19 -5.07
C GLY A 370 -26.50 -10.61 -5.65
N GLY A 371 -25.30 -11.07 -5.98
CA GLY A 371 -25.03 -12.32 -6.71
C GLY A 371 -23.84 -12.07 -7.66
N SER A 372 -24.02 -11.10 -8.55
CA SER A 372 -22.96 -10.32 -9.19
C SER A 372 -22.45 -9.20 -8.27
N ASP A 373 -21.25 -8.68 -8.58
CA ASP A 373 -20.84 -7.30 -8.27
C ASP A 373 -21.54 -6.35 -9.27
N GLU A 374 -22.32 -5.38 -8.81
CA GLU A 374 -22.99 -4.36 -9.63
C GLU A 374 -22.46 -2.96 -9.36
N LEU A 375 -22.00 -2.27 -10.40
CA LEU A 375 -21.56 -0.87 -10.34
C LEU A 375 -22.76 0.09 -10.43
N ALA A 376 -22.86 0.97 -9.45
CA ALA A 376 -23.83 2.06 -9.41
C ALA A 376 -23.13 3.42 -9.27
N VAL A 377 -23.70 4.46 -9.90
CA VAL A 377 -23.26 5.86 -9.77
C VAL A 377 -24.43 6.74 -9.37
N VAL A 378 -24.23 7.63 -8.39
CA VAL A 378 -25.28 8.50 -7.84
C VAL A 378 -24.74 9.89 -7.49
N ASP A 379 -25.60 10.92 -7.56
CA ASP A 379 -25.29 12.29 -7.18
C ASP A 379 -25.33 12.50 -5.66
N THR A 380 -24.39 13.25 -5.10
CA THR A 380 -24.21 13.42 -3.65
C THR A 380 -25.23 14.34 -2.97
N SER A 381 -26.09 15.03 -3.72
CA SER A 381 -27.29 15.67 -3.18
C SER A 381 -28.37 14.66 -2.73
N GLY A 382 -28.31 13.42 -3.22
CA GLY A 382 -29.37 12.43 -3.02
C GLY A 382 -30.70 12.82 -3.69
N SER A 383 -30.70 13.69 -4.71
CA SER A 383 -31.89 14.02 -5.50
C SER A 383 -31.96 13.34 -6.87
N ALA A 384 -30.84 12.85 -7.40
CA ALA A 384 -30.79 12.15 -8.69
C ALA A 384 -31.16 10.67 -8.57
N SER A 385 -31.60 10.08 -9.70
CA SER A 385 -31.70 8.63 -9.84
C SER A 385 -30.31 7.98 -9.82
N ILE A 386 -30.22 6.78 -9.23
CA ILE A 386 -29.04 5.93 -9.36
C ILE A 386 -28.93 5.45 -10.81
N VAL A 387 -27.73 5.53 -11.38
CA VAL A 387 -27.40 4.92 -12.67
C VAL A 387 -26.66 3.63 -12.39
N ASN A 388 -27.31 2.49 -12.60
CA ASN A 388 -26.64 1.19 -12.65
C ASN A 388 -25.85 1.12 -13.95
N VAL A 389 -24.54 0.91 -13.84
CA VAL A 389 -23.60 0.93 -14.97
C VAL A 389 -23.44 -0.47 -15.58
N THR A 390 -23.42 -1.51 -14.74
CA THR A 390 -23.24 -2.91 -15.18
C THR A 390 -24.54 -3.68 -15.37
N SER A 391 -25.61 -3.39 -14.62
CA SER A 391 -26.93 -4.04 -14.79
C SER A 391 -27.70 -3.53 -16.03
N ASP A 392 -26.96 -3.09 -17.05
CA ASP A 392 -27.44 -2.48 -18.28
C ASP A 392 -27.27 -3.49 -19.44
N ALA A 393 -28.18 -3.48 -20.41
CA ALA A 393 -28.12 -4.37 -21.58
C ALA A 393 -26.85 -4.20 -22.46
N ARG A 394 -25.99 -3.23 -22.14
CA ARG A 394 -24.65 -3.08 -22.70
C ARG A 394 -23.61 -4.04 -22.12
N PHE A 395 -23.92 -4.79 -21.06
CA PHE A 395 -23.12 -5.92 -20.59
C PHE A 395 -23.86 -7.24 -20.83
N ASP A 396 -23.10 -8.31 -21.05
CA ASP A 396 -23.63 -9.67 -21.01
C ASP A 396 -23.89 -10.08 -19.55
N ALA A 397 -24.83 -10.99 -19.32
CA ALA A 397 -25.23 -11.45 -17.98
C ALA A 397 -24.13 -12.23 -17.23
N GLY A 398 -22.97 -12.43 -17.87
CA GLY A 398 -21.79 -13.06 -17.30
C GLY A 398 -20.87 -12.15 -16.48
N VAL A 399 -21.14 -10.84 -16.34
CA VAL A 399 -20.32 -9.96 -15.48
C VAL A 399 -20.49 -10.33 -14.00
N GLY A 400 -19.48 -11.00 -13.45
CA GLY A 400 -19.46 -11.49 -12.07
C GLY A 400 -18.68 -10.59 -11.11
N SER A 401 -17.73 -9.78 -11.60
CA SER A 401 -16.91 -8.91 -10.76
C SER A 401 -16.69 -7.51 -11.31
N VAL A 402 -16.65 -6.52 -10.40
CA VAL A 402 -16.30 -5.12 -10.67
C VAL A 402 -15.25 -4.66 -9.66
N LEU A 403 -14.15 -4.10 -10.15
CA LEU A 403 -12.99 -3.69 -9.35
C LEU A 403 -12.42 -2.33 -9.80
N ASN A 404 -11.56 -1.77 -8.96
CA ASN A 404 -10.65 -0.65 -9.28
C ASN A 404 -11.37 0.61 -9.78
N LEU A 405 -12.36 1.12 -9.01
CA LEU A 405 -13.06 2.36 -9.33
C LEU A 405 -12.14 3.58 -9.21
N LEU A 406 -11.93 4.32 -10.31
CA LEU A 406 -11.06 5.49 -10.39
C LEU A 406 -11.73 6.63 -11.16
N TRP A 407 -12.11 7.71 -10.48
CA TRP A 407 -12.56 8.92 -11.16
C TRP A 407 -11.36 9.69 -11.73
N VAL A 408 -11.43 10.00 -13.03
CA VAL A 408 -10.39 10.71 -13.79
C VAL A 408 -10.74 12.19 -13.96
N SER A 409 -12.04 12.48 -14.05
CA SER A 409 -12.65 13.81 -14.07
C SER A 409 -13.93 13.77 -13.20
N ASN A 410 -14.71 14.86 -13.18
CA ASN A 410 -16.01 14.87 -12.48
C ASN A 410 -17.10 14.08 -13.22
N ASP A 411 -16.88 13.78 -14.51
CA ASP A 411 -17.81 13.04 -15.37
C ASP A 411 -17.24 11.68 -15.83
N ASP A 412 -15.93 11.44 -15.71
CA ASP A 412 -15.27 10.23 -16.19
C ASP A 412 -14.85 9.28 -15.06
N LEU A 413 -15.50 8.11 -15.00
CA LEU A 413 -15.13 6.98 -14.14
C LEU A 413 -14.44 5.90 -14.98
N LEU A 414 -13.23 5.50 -14.60
CA LEU A 414 -12.63 4.23 -15.04
C LEU A 414 -12.94 3.12 -14.02
N PHE A 415 -13.17 1.92 -14.54
CA PHE A 415 -13.39 0.70 -13.74
C PHE A 415 -12.99 -0.54 -14.53
N MET A 416 -12.71 -1.64 -13.82
CA MET A 416 -12.46 -2.94 -14.44
C MET A 416 -13.62 -3.88 -14.14
N ALA A 417 -14.10 -4.60 -15.15
CA ALA A 417 -15.23 -5.53 -14.98
C ALA A 417 -15.07 -6.77 -15.87
N GLY A 418 -15.71 -7.87 -15.47
CA GLY A 418 -15.73 -9.11 -16.26
C GLY A 418 -16.24 -10.31 -15.48
N VAL A 419 -16.01 -11.51 -16.00
CA VAL A 419 -16.58 -12.76 -15.44
C VAL A 419 -15.95 -13.12 -14.09
N THR A 420 -14.65 -12.88 -13.92
CA THR A 420 -13.90 -13.19 -12.70
C THR A 420 -12.85 -12.11 -12.42
N SER A 421 -12.31 -12.06 -11.20
CA SER A 421 -11.21 -11.14 -10.84
C SER A 421 -9.88 -11.38 -11.59
N THR A 422 -9.82 -12.42 -12.45
CA THR A 422 -8.70 -12.72 -13.36
C THR A 422 -9.10 -12.69 -14.84
N GLN A 423 -10.33 -12.29 -15.14
CA GLN A 423 -10.86 -12.12 -16.48
C GLN A 423 -11.63 -10.80 -16.54
N LEU A 424 -10.89 -9.71 -16.71
CA LEU A 424 -11.41 -8.33 -16.72
C LEU A 424 -11.05 -7.63 -18.04
N ASP A 425 -11.86 -6.65 -18.41
CA ASP A 425 -11.51 -5.61 -19.39
C ASP A 425 -11.61 -4.23 -18.68
N LEU A 426 -10.89 -3.22 -19.18
CA LEU A 426 -10.98 -1.85 -18.66
C LEU A 426 -12.09 -1.07 -19.38
N TYR A 427 -12.93 -0.39 -18.61
CA TYR A 427 -14.04 0.40 -19.11
C TYR A 427 -13.98 1.85 -18.62
N ARG A 428 -14.54 2.76 -19.42
CA ARG A 428 -14.90 4.13 -19.06
C ARG A 428 -16.41 4.22 -18.95
N PHE A 429 -16.91 4.86 -17.91
CA PHE A 429 -18.27 5.36 -17.79
C PHE A 429 -18.25 6.89 -17.82
N ASP A 430 -18.88 7.46 -18.85
CA ASP A 430 -19.22 8.88 -18.96
C ASP A 430 -20.52 9.12 -18.20
N ALA A 431 -20.40 9.64 -16.98
CA ALA A 431 -21.50 9.86 -16.04
C ALA A 431 -22.43 11.03 -16.43
N LYS A 432 -22.12 11.75 -17.50
CA LYS A 432 -22.93 12.85 -18.05
C LYS A 432 -23.77 12.40 -19.24
N ALA A 433 -23.22 11.55 -20.10
CA ALA A 433 -23.93 10.90 -21.19
C ALA A 433 -24.56 9.55 -20.78
N ALA A 434 -24.28 9.07 -19.57
CA ALA A 434 -24.56 7.72 -19.06
C ALA A 434 -24.01 6.61 -19.99
N GLN A 435 -22.85 6.84 -20.63
CA GLN A 435 -22.29 5.94 -21.65
C GLN A 435 -21.12 5.10 -21.15
N VAL A 436 -21.14 3.80 -21.45
CA VAL A 436 -20.04 2.87 -21.19
C VAL A 436 -19.26 2.59 -22.47
N GLN A 437 -17.94 2.61 -22.38
CA GLN A 437 -16.99 2.35 -23.45
C GLN A 437 -15.92 1.36 -22.95
N SER A 438 -15.71 0.22 -23.63
CA SER A 438 -14.49 -0.57 -23.41
C SER A 438 -13.27 0.18 -23.94
N VAL A 439 -12.26 0.31 -23.09
CA VAL A 439 -11.03 1.07 -23.30
C VAL A 439 -9.95 0.17 -23.90
N THR A 440 -9.75 -1.02 -23.31
CA THR A 440 -8.79 -2.03 -23.79
C THR A 440 -9.36 -3.01 -24.83
N LYS A 441 -10.69 -3.13 -24.93
CA LYS A 441 -11.43 -3.86 -25.98
C LYS A 441 -11.10 -5.35 -26.08
N ARG A 442 -10.60 -5.96 -25.00
CA ARG A 442 -10.31 -7.42 -24.94
C ARG A 442 -11.60 -8.23 -24.85
N GLY A 443 -12.60 -7.77 -24.10
CA GLY A 443 -13.95 -8.36 -24.02
C GLY A 443 -14.85 -8.04 -25.23
N GLY A 444 -14.25 -7.76 -26.38
CA GLY A 444 -14.92 -7.19 -27.55
C GLY A 444 -14.95 -5.66 -27.57
N SER A 445 -15.39 -5.08 -28.70
CA SER A 445 -15.41 -3.63 -28.94
C SER A 445 -16.81 -3.03 -29.09
N SER A 446 -17.85 -3.86 -29.00
CA SER A 446 -19.26 -3.51 -29.14
C SER A 446 -20.09 -4.15 -28.04
N ALA A 447 -21.09 -3.43 -27.54
CA ALA A 447 -22.07 -3.97 -26.61
C ALA A 447 -22.94 -5.10 -27.25
N PRO A 448 -23.40 -6.11 -26.48
CA PRO A 448 -23.10 -6.35 -25.07
C PRO A 448 -21.63 -6.78 -24.85
N PHE A 449 -20.95 -6.15 -23.89
CA PHE A 449 -19.59 -6.52 -23.51
C PHE A 449 -19.62 -7.84 -22.75
N ASN A 450 -18.94 -8.85 -23.28
CA ASN A 450 -19.11 -10.24 -22.83
C ASN A 450 -18.38 -10.58 -21.51
N GLY A 451 -17.61 -9.65 -20.96
CA GLY A 451 -16.85 -9.83 -19.71
C GLY A 451 -15.65 -10.78 -19.80
N PHE A 452 -15.43 -11.47 -20.92
CA PHE A 452 -14.28 -12.37 -21.15
C PHE A 452 -12.99 -11.60 -21.52
N GLY A 453 -12.77 -10.44 -20.89
CA GLY A 453 -11.48 -9.76 -20.99
C GLY A 453 -10.38 -10.60 -20.33
N GLU A 454 -9.17 -10.56 -20.87
CA GLU A 454 -8.09 -11.47 -20.46
C GLU A 454 -7.22 -10.92 -19.33
N LEU A 455 -7.52 -9.71 -18.83
CA LEU A 455 -6.66 -8.98 -17.90
C LEU A 455 -6.92 -9.40 -16.45
N SER A 456 -5.86 -9.81 -15.75
CA SER A 456 -5.78 -9.74 -14.29
C SER A 456 -4.88 -8.56 -13.89
N ALA A 457 -5.44 -7.56 -13.20
CA ALA A 457 -4.69 -6.35 -12.81
C ALA A 457 -3.64 -6.66 -11.72
N ARG A 458 -2.37 -6.38 -12.03
CA ARG A 458 -1.23 -6.55 -11.11
C ARG A 458 -0.74 -5.24 -10.50
N GLY A 459 -0.85 -4.14 -11.24
CA GLY A 459 -0.47 -2.80 -10.79
C GLY A 459 -1.09 -1.72 -11.68
N ILE A 460 -1.28 -0.53 -11.10
CA ILE A 460 -1.89 0.63 -11.76
C ILE A 460 -1.27 1.91 -11.19
N TRP A 461 -0.93 2.88 -12.05
CA TRP A 461 -0.36 4.17 -11.62
C TRP A 461 -0.66 5.29 -12.63
N ARG A 462 -0.55 6.55 -12.21
CA ARG A 462 -0.72 7.72 -13.07
C ARG A 462 0.64 8.31 -13.45
N SER A 463 0.78 8.91 -14.64
CA SER A 463 1.97 9.69 -14.97
C SER A 463 2.05 10.98 -14.13
N PRO A 464 3.25 11.52 -13.81
CA PRO A 464 3.41 12.74 -13.01
C PRO A 464 2.66 13.98 -13.54
N ASN A 465 2.52 14.11 -14.86
CA ASN A 465 1.75 15.18 -15.52
C ASN A 465 0.23 14.91 -15.55
N GLY A 466 -0.24 13.79 -15.02
CA GLY A 466 -1.65 13.39 -15.00
C GLY A 466 -2.24 12.95 -16.34
N LYS A 467 -1.44 12.88 -17.43
CA LYS A 467 -1.90 12.59 -18.80
C LYS A 467 -2.24 11.11 -19.06
N TRP A 468 -1.48 10.18 -18.48
CA TRP A 468 -1.60 8.75 -18.73
C TRP A 468 -1.95 7.98 -17.44
N LEU A 469 -2.70 6.90 -17.61
CA LEU A 469 -2.88 5.85 -16.62
C LEU A 469 -2.20 4.58 -17.14
N TYR A 470 -1.28 4.05 -16.36
CA TYR A 470 -0.54 2.83 -16.66
C TYR A 470 -1.15 1.65 -15.93
N LEU A 471 -1.22 0.49 -16.61
CA LEU A 471 -1.78 -0.75 -16.08
C LEU A 471 -0.88 -1.92 -16.47
N ILE A 472 -0.51 -2.74 -15.48
CA ILE A 472 0.08 -4.06 -15.70
C ILE A 472 -1.07 -5.07 -15.61
N GLY A 473 -1.39 -5.69 -16.73
CA GLY A 473 -2.25 -6.86 -16.82
C GLY A 473 -1.41 -8.14 -16.90
N TYR A 474 -1.95 -9.23 -16.40
CA TYR A 474 -1.52 -10.58 -16.75
C TYR A 474 -2.56 -11.19 -17.68
N GLU A 475 -2.15 -11.69 -18.86
CA GLU A 475 -3.04 -12.31 -19.85
C GLU A 475 -3.25 -13.78 -19.47
N THR A 476 -4.37 -14.09 -18.83
CA THR A 476 -4.57 -15.39 -18.16
C THR A 476 -4.52 -16.61 -19.12
N ILE A 477 -4.73 -16.41 -20.43
CA ILE A 477 -4.67 -17.47 -21.46
C ILE A 477 -3.26 -17.67 -22.02
N ALA A 478 -2.56 -16.59 -22.40
CA ALA A 478 -1.18 -16.67 -22.91
C ALA A 478 -0.11 -16.85 -21.81
N ALA A 479 -0.46 -16.60 -20.55
CA ALA A 479 0.44 -16.52 -19.39
C ALA A 479 1.51 -15.41 -19.48
N GLU A 480 1.27 -14.38 -20.30
CA GLU A 480 2.17 -13.25 -20.50
C GLU A 480 1.80 -12.03 -19.63
N SER A 481 2.74 -11.09 -19.46
CA SER A 481 2.46 -9.79 -18.84
C SER A 481 2.28 -8.71 -19.92
N LEU A 482 1.13 -8.05 -19.86
CA LEU A 482 0.74 -6.96 -20.75
C LEU A 482 0.92 -5.64 -20.03
N PHE A 483 1.67 -4.72 -20.63
CA PHE A 483 1.86 -3.39 -20.09
C PHE A 483 1.15 -2.35 -20.97
N TYR A 484 0.10 -1.72 -20.42
CA TYR A 484 -0.72 -0.71 -21.10
C TYR A 484 -0.48 0.69 -20.55
N GLY A 485 -0.55 1.69 -21.43
CA GLY A 485 -0.81 3.08 -21.09
C GLY A 485 -2.13 3.53 -21.71
N VAL A 486 -2.99 4.18 -20.94
CA VAL A 486 -4.27 4.76 -21.38
C VAL A 486 -4.15 6.28 -21.32
N GLU A 487 -4.29 6.95 -22.46
CA GLU A 487 -4.26 8.41 -22.50
C GLU A 487 -5.58 8.96 -21.96
N LEU A 488 -5.54 9.65 -20.82
CA LEU A 488 -6.72 10.01 -20.03
C LEU A 488 -7.56 11.14 -20.66
N ALA A 489 -7.04 11.82 -21.69
CA ALA A 489 -7.78 12.81 -22.46
C ALA A 489 -8.59 12.22 -23.62
N THR A 490 -8.22 11.03 -24.11
CA THR A 490 -8.86 10.37 -25.27
C THR A 490 -9.44 8.99 -24.93
N PHE A 491 -9.10 8.44 -23.77
CA PHE A 491 -9.36 7.07 -23.34
C PHE A 491 -8.90 6.02 -24.35
N THR A 492 -7.78 6.31 -25.02
CA THR A 492 -7.11 5.40 -25.95
C THR A 492 -6.12 4.53 -25.20
N ALA A 493 -6.37 3.22 -25.12
CA ALA A 493 -5.38 2.24 -24.66
C ALA A 493 -4.30 2.03 -25.73
N LYS A 494 -3.04 2.04 -25.30
CA LYS A 494 -1.85 1.70 -26.07
C LYS A 494 -1.11 0.59 -25.34
N LEU A 495 -0.83 -0.52 -26.03
CA LEU A 495 0.09 -1.53 -25.53
C LEU A 495 1.51 -0.95 -25.58
N VAL A 496 2.10 -0.72 -24.41
CA VAL A 496 3.47 -0.22 -24.24
C VAL A 496 4.43 -1.38 -24.46
N GLN A 497 4.17 -2.52 -23.82
CA GLN A 497 4.95 -3.73 -23.98
C GLN A 497 4.09 -4.99 -23.87
N GLN A 498 4.52 -6.02 -24.59
CA GLN A 498 4.17 -7.41 -24.39
C GLN A 498 5.48 -8.17 -24.16
N VAL A 499 5.59 -8.85 -23.04
CA VAL A 499 6.79 -9.57 -22.59
C VAL A 499 6.37 -10.77 -21.75
N GLY A 500 7.24 -11.78 -21.67
CA GLY A 500 6.98 -12.97 -20.86
C GLY A 500 6.66 -12.64 -19.40
N GLY A 501 7.26 -11.58 -18.84
CA GLY A 501 6.88 -11.02 -17.56
C GLY A 501 7.19 -9.52 -17.45
N VAL A 502 6.46 -8.83 -16.58
CA VAL A 502 6.90 -7.57 -15.98
C VAL A 502 6.95 -7.84 -14.48
N ASP A 503 8.07 -7.54 -13.81
CA ASP A 503 8.09 -7.72 -12.36
C ASP A 503 7.18 -6.68 -11.69
N THR A 504 6.58 -7.06 -10.56
CA THR A 504 5.56 -6.29 -9.84
C THR A 504 5.97 -5.98 -8.40
N SER A 505 7.22 -6.27 -8.03
CA SER A 505 7.85 -5.69 -6.83
C SER A 505 7.94 -4.16 -6.96
N SER A 506 7.98 -3.44 -5.84
CA SER A 506 8.07 -1.97 -5.86
C SER A 506 9.49 -1.47 -6.09
N GLY A 507 10.52 -2.31 -5.93
CA GLY A 507 11.89 -2.08 -6.40
C GLY A 507 12.01 -2.02 -7.92
N SER A 508 11.10 -2.69 -8.64
CA SER A 508 11.16 -2.87 -10.10
C SER A 508 10.54 -1.74 -10.94
N PHE A 509 10.15 -0.61 -10.33
CA PHE A 509 9.74 0.61 -11.04
C PHE A 509 10.36 1.87 -10.45
N ARG A 510 10.93 2.74 -11.30
CA ARG A 510 11.46 4.05 -10.92
C ARG A 510 11.13 5.11 -11.97
N PRO A 511 10.18 6.04 -11.69
CA PRO A 511 10.05 7.25 -12.49
C PRO A 511 11.28 8.13 -12.29
N CYS A 512 11.72 8.79 -13.36
CA CYS A 512 12.75 9.83 -13.27
C CYS A 512 12.20 11.05 -12.51
N PRO A 513 12.92 11.60 -11.50
CA PRO A 513 12.53 12.86 -10.86
C PRO A 513 12.67 14.11 -11.73
N SER A 514 13.38 14.05 -12.88
CA SER A 514 13.70 15.23 -13.71
C SER A 514 13.04 15.26 -15.10
N ASP A 515 12.52 14.14 -15.60
CA ASP A 515 11.84 14.05 -16.91
C ASP A 515 10.72 12.98 -16.91
N SER A 516 10.09 12.76 -18.08
CA SER A 516 8.99 11.81 -18.25
C SER A 516 9.43 10.34 -18.35
N THR A 517 10.71 10.00 -18.21
CA THR A 517 11.19 8.62 -18.33
C THR A 517 10.77 7.77 -17.14
N MET A 518 10.23 6.58 -17.40
CA MET A 518 10.03 5.52 -16.41
C MET A 518 10.99 4.37 -16.70
N TYR A 519 11.72 3.94 -15.67
CA TYR A 519 12.63 2.79 -15.69
C TYR A 519 11.98 1.62 -14.95
N TYR A 520 12.12 0.40 -15.47
CA TYR A 520 11.49 -0.76 -14.85
C TYR A 520 12.18 -2.09 -15.20
N VAL A 521 11.83 -3.14 -14.48
CA VAL A 521 12.34 -4.50 -14.69
C VAL A 521 11.30 -5.35 -15.43
N GLY A 522 11.73 -6.05 -16.48
CA GLY A 522 10.89 -6.94 -17.28
C GLY A 522 11.62 -8.22 -17.68
N ILE A 523 10.87 -9.29 -17.84
CA ILE A 523 11.34 -10.62 -18.24
C ILE A 523 11.02 -10.77 -19.74
N PRO A 524 11.98 -10.56 -20.68
CA PRO A 524 11.72 -10.67 -22.11
C PRO A 524 11.17 -12.03 -22.55
N ASP A 525 11.59 -13.12 -21.89
CA ASP A 525 11.17 -14.49 -22.18
C ASP A 525 10.84 -15.21 -20.88
N ALA A 526 9.55 -15.57 -20.70
CA ALA A 526 9.04 -16.24 -19.50
C ALA A 526 9.73 -17.59 -19.25
N ASN A 527 10.25 -18.24 -20.30
CA ASN A 527 10.90 -19.55 -20.21
C ASN A 527 12.34 -19.47 -19.65
N LEU A 528 12.95 -18.28 -19.65
CA LEU A 528 14.32 -18.08 -19.20
C LEU A 528 14.43 -17.61 -17.75
N ASP A 529 13.39 -16.94 -17.22
CA ASP A 529 13.37 -16.33 -15.87
C ASP A 529 14.63 -15.45 -15.66
N GLN A 530 14.81 -14.53 -16.62
CA GLN A 530 15.93 -13.61 -16.77
C GLN A 530 15.39 -12.18 -16.86
N GLU A 531 15.59 -11.41 -15.80
CA GLU A 531 15.09 -10.04 -15.64
C GLU A 531 16.05 -9.00 -16.24
N GLU A 532 15.51 -8.05 -16.98
CA GLU A 532 16.23 -6.99 -17.68
C GLU A 532 15.67 -5.61 -17.35
N VAL A 533 16.55 -4.61 -17.34
CA VAL A 533 16.17 -3.20 -17.17
C VAL A 533 15.72 -2.62 -18.51
N TYR A 534 14.57 -1.96 -18.48
CA TYR A 534 13.99 -1.20 -19.57
C TYR A 534 13.78 0.26 -19.16
N ARG A 535 13.55 1.13 -20.15
CA ARG A 535 12.91 2.43 -19.95
C ARG A 535 11.90 2.75 -21.04
N PHE A 536 10.97 3.65 -20.77
CA PHE A 536 10.12 4.29 -21.77
C PHE A 536 9.78 5.73 -21.36
N ASP A 537 9.38 6.55 -22.33
CA ASP A 537 8.83 7.89 -22.06
C ASP A 537 7.34 7.77 -21.72
N GLN A 538 6.96 8.20 -20.52
CA GLN A 538 5.61 8.11 -19.97
C GLN A 538 4.67 9.27 -20.39
N ASP A 539 5.15 10.21 -21.21
CA ASP A 539 4.34 11.29 -21.80
C ASP A 539 3.86 10.97 -23.22
N THR A 540 4.58 10.08 -23.92
CA THR A 540 4.18 9.50 -25.22
C THR A 540 3.84 8.01 -25.15
N ALA A 541 4.01 7.38 -23.98
CA ALA A 541 3.91 5.94 -23.77
C ALA A 541 4.76 5.17 -24.80
N SER A 542 6.03 5.55 -24.97
CA SER A 542 6.90 5.06 -26.04
C SER A 542 7.11 3.54 -25.98
N THR A 543 7.47 2.91 -27.10
CA THR A 543 7.97 1.52 -27.06
C THR A 543 9.20 1.46 -26.14
N PRO A 544 9.25 0.53 -25.16
CA PRO A 544 10.37 0.45 -24.24
C PRO A 544 11.70 0.15 -24.91
N THR A 545 12.72 0.91 -24.51
CA THR A 545 14.12 0.63 -24.83
C THR A 545 14.69 -0.27 -23.75
N ARG A 546 15.06 -1.50 -24.12
CA ARG A 546 15.86 -2.40 -23.26
C ARG A 546 17.25 -1.79 -23.07
N LEU A 547 17.71 -1.70 -21.83
CA LEU A 547 19.00 -1.08 -21.49
C LEU A 547 20.07 -2.10 -21.13
N THR A 548 19.70 -3.29 -20.66
CA THR A 548 20.63 -4.35 -20.25
C THR A 548 20.53 -5.60 -21.12
N ALA A 549 21.59 -6.43 -21.09
CA ALA A 549 21.70 -7.66 -21.87
C ALA A 549 22.33 -8.79 -21.02
N PHE A 550 21.72 -9.06 -19.88
CA PHE A 550 22.06 -10.20 -19.03
C PHE A 550 21.56 -11.52 -19.62
N SER A 551 20.42 -11.53 -20.31
CA SER A 551 19.76 -12.74 -20.82
C SER A 551 20.65 -13.54 -21.76
N SER A 552 20.86 -14.82 -21.45
CA SER A 552 21.49 -15.78 -22.34
C SER A 552 21.03 -17.18 -21.96
N PRO A 553 20.72 -18.08 -22.92
CA PRO A 553 20.46 -19.50 -22.63
C PRO A 553 21.57 -20.20 -21.82
N THR A 554 22.78 -19.64 -21.78
CA THR A 554 23.93 -20.17 -21.04
C THR A 554 24.14 -19.59 -19.64
N ARG A 555 23.39 -18.55 -19.22
CA ARG A 555 23.63 -17.84 -17.94
C ARG A 555 22.76 -18.32 -16.76
N GLY A 556 21.75 -19.17 -17.01
CA GLY A 556 20.79 -19.59 -15.98
C GLY A 556 19.85 -18.47 -15.56
N ARG A 557 19.08 -18.66 -14.47
CA ARG A 557 18.19 -17.63 -13.90
C ARG A 557 18.98 -16.34 -13.65
N TRP A 558 18.37 -15.18 -13.89
CA TRP A 558 18.98 -13.89 -13.56
C TRP A 558 17.92 -12.93 -13.03
N ARG A 559 18.22 -12.29 -11.90
CA ARG A 559 17.38 -11.24 -11.32
C ARG A 559 18.04 -9.88 -11.36
N SER A 560 17.20 -8.84 -11.46
CA SER A 560 17.59 -7.44 -11.42
C SER A 560 16.63 -6.70 -10.48
N GLU A 561 17.08 -6.38 -9.27
CA GLU A 561 16.25 -5.83 -8.18
C GLU A 561 16.82 -4.45 -7.75
N ASP A 562 16.20 -3.78 -6.79
CA ASP A 562 16.70 -2.52 -6.17
C ASP A 562 17.01 -1.36 -7.15
N LEU A 563 16.20 -1.15 -8.20
CA LEU A 563 16.42 -0.04 -9.14
C LEU A 563 16.51 1.29 -8.39
N THR A 564 17.54 2.08 -8.65
CA THR A 564 17.72 3.41 -8.06
C THR A 564 18.32 4.35 -9.10
N LEU A 565 17.78 5.57 -9.22
CA LEU A 565 18.26 6.62 -10.12
C LEU A 565 18.98 7.73 -9.35
N ASP A 566 19.97 8.36 -9.98
CA ASP A 566 20.51 9.64 -9.52
C ASP A 566 19.52 10.79 -9.82
N ALA A 567 19.71 11.96 -9.19
CA ALA A 567 18.80 13.10 -9.35
C ALA A 567 18.71 13.65 -10.80
N SER A 568 19.72 13.43 -11.64
CA SER A 568 19.73 13.80 -13.07
C SER A 568 19.21 12.70 -14.00
N CYS A 569 18.91 11.50 -13.49
CA CYS A 569 18.54 10.32 -14.28
C CYS A 569 19.56 9.93 -15.36
N SER A 570 20.83 10.33 -15.21
CA SER A 570 21.93 9.98 -16.12
C SER A 570 22.57 8.63 -15.79
N THR A 571 22.49 8.24 -14.52
CA THR A 571 23.02 7.00 -13.96
C THR A 571 21.92 6.25 -13.18
N LEU A 572 21.70 5.01 -13.57
CA LEU A 572 20.96 4.02 -12.78
C LEU A 572 21.98 3.13 -12.03
N ILE A 573 21.67 2.78 -10.78
CA ILE A 573 22.24 1.60 -10.11
C ILE A 573 21.14 0.58 -9.83
N PHE A 574 21.52 -0.68 -9.81
CA PHE A 574 20.63 -1.80 -9.47
C PHE A 574 21.45 -2.97 -8.94
N SER A 575 20.80 -3.86 -8.20
CA SER A 575 21.37 -5.13 -7.79
C SER A 575 20.96 -6.22 -8.78
N GLY A 576 21.78 -7.24 -8.98
CA GLY A 576 21.39 -8.37 -9.82
C GLY A 576 22.29 -9.58 -9.70
N GLY A 577 21.77 -10.76 -10.00
CA GLY A 577 22.49 -12.02 -9.84
C GLY A 577 21.68 -13.26 -10.19
N GLY A 578 22.35 -14.40 -10.29
CA GLY A 578 21.71 -15.70 -10.52
C GLY A 578 21.25 -16.43 -9.25
N ASN A 579 21.40 -15.81 -8.08
CA ASN A 579 20.96 -16.33 -6.78
C ASN A 579 20.38 -15.16 -5.98
N LEU A 580 19.15 -15.35 -5.47
CA LEU A 580 18.38 -14.32 -4.75
C LEU A 580 19.17 -13.68 -3.60
N ASN A 581 19.93 -14.50 -2.86
CA ASN A 581 20.66 -14.05 -1.66
C ASN A 581 22.09 -13.57 -1.95
N LEU A 582 22.52 -13.62 -3.22
CA LEU A 582 23.88 -13.26 -3.65
C LEU A 582 23.80 -12.39 -4.91
N ARG A 583 23.32 -11.16 -4.73
CA ARG A 583 23.25 -10.13 -5.77
C ARG A 583 24.66 -9.56 -6.04
N THR A 584 24.76 -8.64 -6.98
CA THR A 584 25.96 -7.89 -7.38
C THR A 584 25.50 -6.53 -7.89
N PHE A 585 26.21 -5.44 -7.57
CA PHE A 585 25.81 -4.12 -8.03
C PHE A 585 26.33 -3.80 -9.42
N PHE A 586 25.45 -3.18 -10.18
CA PHE A 586 25.70 -2.66 -11.51
C PHE A 586 25.42 -1.16 -11.55
N ARG A 587 26.30 -0.43 -12.22
CA ARG A 587 26.07 0.93 -12.68
C ARG A 587 25.73 0.91 -14.16
N LEU A 588 24.76 1.72 -14.56
CA LEU A 588 24.34 1.86 -15.94
C LEU A 588 24.21 3.34 -16.27
N ALA A 589 25.07 3.83 -17.17
CA ALA A 589 24.81 5.10 -17.85
C ALA A 589 23.65 4.88 -18.83
N VAL A 590 22.61 5.70 -18.75
CA VAL A 590 21.36 5.46 -19.50
C VAL A 590 21.21 6.37 -20.72
N ALA A 591 21.93 7.49 -20.81
CA ALA A 591 21.91 8.42 -21.94
C ALA A 591 23.33 8.85 -22.35
N PRO A 592 23.92 8.25 -23.43
CA PRO A 592 23.47 7.06 -24.13
C PRO A 592 23.52 5.81 -23.24
N ALA A 593 22.78 4.76 -23.62
CA ALA A 593 22.82 3.49 -22.89
C ALA A 593 24.19 2.80 -23.06
N GLY A 594 24.94 2.70 -21.97
CA GLY A 594 26.21 1.96 -21.92
C GLY A 594 26.02 0.49 -21.52
N PRO A 595 27.08 -0.33 -21.58
CA PRO A 595 27.06 -1.64 -20.93
C PRO A 595 26.95 -1.45 -19.39
N ALA A 596 26.21 -2.34 -18.72
CA ALA A 596 26.14 -2.35 -17.26
C ALA A 596 27.53 -2.67 -16.66
N GLN A 597 28.11 -1.71 -15.95
CA GLN A 597 29.40 -1.83 -15.28
C GLN A 597 29.20 -2.49 -13.91
N GLN A 598 29.75 -3.69 -13.72
CA GLN A 598 29.84 -4.31 -12.40
C GLN A 598 30.69 -3.45 -11.46
N LEU A 599 30.12 -3.06 -10.32
CA LEU A 599 30.80 -2.29 -9.27
C LEU A 599 31.46 -3.20 -8.23
N THR A 600 30.73 -4.23 -7.76
CA THR A 600 31.19 -5.13 -6.69
C THR A 600 31.81 -6.40 -7.27
N ALA A 601 33.09 -6.64 -7.03
CA ALA A 601 33.86 -7.74 -7.62
C ALA A 601 33.43 -9.16 -7.18
N VAL A 602 32.69 -9.30 -6.08
CA VAL A 602 32.21 -10.58 -5.54
C VAL A 602 30.75 -10.43 -5.11
N PRO A 603 29.85 -11.37 -5.46
CA PRO A 603 28.48 -11.39 -4.96
C PRO A 603 28.41 -11.47 -3.43
N ARG A 604 27.44 -10.81 -2.82
CA ARG A 604 27.25 -10.76 -1.36
C ARG A 604 25.78 -10.80 -1.00
N TYR A 605 25.50 -11.04 0.28
CA TYR A 605 24.22 -10.66 0.84
C TYR A 605 24.14 -9.13 0.88
N PHE A 606 23.04 -8.59 0.37
CA PHE A 606 22.70 -7.17 0.38
C PHE A 606 21.32 -7.01 1.02
N ASP A 607 21.13 -5.93 1.76
CA ASP A 607 19.82 -5.49 2.23
C ASP A 607 19.10 -4.73 1.09
N ASP A 608 17.77 -4.67 1.13
CA ASP A 608 16.92 -4.16 0.04
C ASP A 608 16.87 -2.61 -0.03
N VAL A 609 18.00 -1.96 0.27
CA VAL A 609 18.16 -0.49 0.23
C VAL A 609 19.55 -0.08 -0.28
N MET A 610 19.56 0.61 -1.41
CA MET A 610 20.67 1.45 -1.89
C MET A 610 20.24 2.92 -1.92
N ALA A 611 21.22 3.83 -1.86
CA ALA A 611 21.02 5.25 -2.14
C ALA A 611 22.24 5.86 -2.82
N PHE A 612 22.04 6.82 -3.72
CA PHE A 612 23.12 7.68 -4.20
C PHE A 612 23.52 8.70 -3.14
N SER A 613 24.78 9.14 -3.16
CA SER A 613 25.13 10.47 -2.65
C SER A 613 24.49 11.56 -3.52
N PRO A 614 24.12 12.74 -2.98
CA PRO A 614 23.41 13.77 -3.77
C PRO A 614 24.24 14.39 -4.90
N ASP A 615 25.57 14.23 -4.89
CA ASP A 615 26.46 14.60 -6.00
C ASP A 615 26.52 13.53 -7.12
N GLY A 616 25.88 12.38 -6.92
CA GLY A 616 25.92 11.23 -7.84
C GLY A 616 27.28 10.53 -7.95
N ALA A 617 28.26 10.87 -7.10
CA ALA A 617 29.61 10.32 -7.19
C ALA A 617 29.76 8.91 -6.58
N SER A 618 28.92 8.56 -5.61
CA SER A 618 28.96 7.29 -4.87
C SER A 618 27.58 6.68 -4.68
N ALA A 619 27.54 5.36 -4.48
CA ALA A 619 26.37 4.66 -3.94
C ALA A 619 26.68 4.16 -2.52
N VAL A 620 25.77 4.40 -1.58
CA VAL A 620 25.78 3.90 -0.21
C VAL A 620 24.87 2.67 -0.14
N PHE A 621 25.31 1.63 0.58
CA PHE A 621 24.62 0.35 0.68
C PHE A 621 24.98 -0.41 1.97
N ALA A 622 24.17 -1.40 2.33
CA ALA A 622 24.50 -2.40 3.34
C ALA A 622 24.90 -3.73 2.67
N SER A 623 25.97 -4.39 3.15
CA SER A 623 26.29 -5.74 2.70
C SER A 623 27.06 -6.56 3.74
N GLY A 624 26.84 -7.88 3.74
CA GLY A 624 27.38 -8.81 4.72
C GLY A 624 27.79 -10.16 4.13
N GLY A 625 27.96 -11.16 5.01
CA GLY A 625 27.94 -12.58 4.63
C GLY A 625 26.52 -13.17 4.71
N ALA A 626 25.71 -12.60 5.61
CA ALA A 626 24.28 -12.79 5.80
C ALA A 626 23.69 -11.44 6.28
N SER A 627 22.36 -11.36 6.49
CA SER A 627 21.66 -10.13 6.89
C SER A 627 22.19 -9.54 8.20
N ASP A 628 22.34 -10.38 9.22
CA ASP A 628 22.86 -10.08 10.57
C ASP A 628 24.34 -9.69 10.64
N THR A 629 25.08 -9.84 9.53
CA THR A 629 26.50 -9.49 9.40
C THR A 629 26.73 -8.40 8.37
N SER A 630 25.69 -7.60 8.08
CA SER A 630 25.80 -6.47 7.16
C SER A 630 26.55 -5.31 7.80
N THR A 631 27.24 -4.54 6.94
CA THR A 631 28.07 -3.38 7.31
C THR A 631 27.78 -2.25 6.34
N LEU A 632 27.73 -1.00 6.80
CA LEU A 632 27.47 0.15 5.95
C LEU A 632 28.70 0.48 5.09
N ARG A 633 28.49 0.67 3.79
CA ARG A 633 29.55 0.88 2.81
C ARG A 633 29.17 1.96 1.80
N ALA A 634 30.19 2.60 1.23
CA ALA A 634 30.07 3.38 0.01
C ALA A 634 30.93 2.78 -1.10
N ILE A 635 30.51 2.89 -2.35
CA ILE A 635 31.34 2.62 -3.53
C ILE A 635 31.32 3.81 -4.50
N PRO A 636 32.49 4.32 -4.92
CA PRO A 636 32.57 5.33 -5.98
C PRO A 636 32.04 4.79 -7.31
N LEU A 637 31.17 5.56 -7.97
CA LEU A 637 30.56 5.19 -9.26
C LEU A 637 31.51 5.34 -10.45
N ALA A 638 32.68 5.95 -10.23
CA ALA A 638 33.84 5.86 -11.12
C ALA A 638 34.51 4.47 -11.09
N GLY A 639 34.18 3.63 -10.10
CA GLY A 639 34.83 2.35 -9.82
C GLY A 639 35.89 2.44 -8.71
N GLY A 640 36.08 1.34 -8.00
CA GLY A 640 37.00 1.22 -6.87
C GLY A 640 36.56 0.13 -5.90
N PRO A 641 37.36 -0.19 -4.87
CA PRO A 641 36.90 -1.02 -3.76
C PRO A 641 35.84 -0.26 -2.92
N PRO A 642 34.82 -0.93 -2.35
CA PRO A 642 33.93 -0.28 -1.40
C PRO A 642 34.65 0.12 -0.11
N THR A 643 34.46 1.37 0.32
CA THR A 643 34.85 1.86 1.64
C THR A 643 33.85 1.36 2.68
N VAL A 644 34.33 0.92 3.84
CA VAL A 644 33.47 0.67 5.02
C VAL A 644 33.24 2.00 5.72
N LEU A 645 31.98 2.42 5.81
CA LEU A 645 31.59 3.61 6.57
C LEU A 645 31.34 3.26 8.03
N ASP A 646 30.69 2.12 8.28
CA ASP A 646 30.46 1.58 9.63
C ASP A 646 30.89 0.11 9.70
N PRO A 647 31.90 -0.23 10.51
CA PRO A 647 32.36 -1.60 10.69
C PRO A 647 31.47 -2.40 11.66
N VAL A 648 30.51 -1.78 12.36
CA VAL A 648 29.52 -2.49 13.19
C VAL A 648 28.72 -3.44 12.30
N ALA A 649 28.66 -4.70 12.73
CA ALA A 649 27.97 -5.78 12.04
C ALA A 649 26.56 -5.97 12.61
N GLY A 650 25.55 -5.92 11.75
CA GLY A 650 24.16 -6.11 12.14
C GLY A 650 23.24 -6.05 10.93
N PHE A 651 21.93 -5.94 11.17
CA PHE A 651 21.00 -5.48 10.15
C PHE A 651 21.18 -3.96 10.00
N VAL A 652 21.52 -3.49 8.79
CA VAL A 652 21.95 -2.10 8.53
C VAL A 652 21.07 -1.51 7.46
N ARG A 653 20.25 -0.52 7.84
CA ARG A 653 19.27 0.08 6.92
C ARG A 653 19.55 1.56 6.71
N ILE A 654 19.85 1.93 5.47
CA ILE A 654 19.91 3.33 5.06
C ILE A 654 18.50 3.92 5.14
N LEU A 655 18.34 4.99 5.91
CA LEU A 655 17.11 5.77 5.92
C LEU A 655 17.18 6.85 4.84
N ARG A 656 18.34 7.51 4.71
CA ARG A 656 18.60 8.52 3.68
C ARG A 656 20.10 8.83 3.52
N VAL A 657 20.46 9.48 2.42
CA VAL A 657 21.79 10.07 2.20
C VAL A 657 21.61 11.54 1.83
N TYR A 658 22.51 12.37 2.36
CA TYR A 658 22.59 13.84 2.23
C TYR A 658 23.98 14.26 1.75
#